data_AF-A0A2U3K7V5-F1
#
_entry.id   AF-A0A2U3K7V5-F1
#
_cell.length_a   1.000
_cell.length_b   1.000
_cell.length_c   1.000
_cell.angle_alpha   90.00
_cell.angle_beta   90.00
_cell.angle_gamma   90.00
#
_symmetry.space_group_name_H-M   'P 1'
#
loop_
_entity.id
_entity.type
_entity.pdbx_description
1 polymer ?
#
loop_
_entity_poly.entity_id
_entity_poly.type
_entity_poly.pdbx_seq_one_letter_code
_entity_poly.pdbx_strand_id
1 'polypeptide(L)'
;MPMNLSSCSRSAPFHQYSNFLYYKTLKSSQPATICWGGPPGGYPLGSPTPWSAFGCGSAALYYNTSISFLPGKIFRRQQSRTGEWRRAAQRPGHSGFWLLNSGSSPSIFGCGSAALWGSQSWLPPAFSRHSGNRVRSLARLILLLAWFAMCACNHQGGGAPAGRARLFDGMGAIHHHIRTANPDAQKYFDQGLALVYAFNFGEAINSFQHATQLDPNAAMPYWGIALANGPNYNAWMVSRDRERAGFDAIQTAAGLAPDAPEPERAYIDALARCFTDQPGPDQPKLARDYSNAMREVYRRYPDDPDAAALFAASLMNLNPWRLWKIDGQPGPDTPEIVVVLEDALRRWPEHTAVNHFYIHAMEGSGNPERALASAHRLETLAPTAGHLVHMPSHIYLRVGDYAAAVRSNQQAIAADRNYRRQQPVAPPGVMSYSNHNQHFLAVAAGMDGEFETALNAAREIQSHVHNEAMAAMSTLVLMRFARWDDVLRSPAPDPKLTGVTFFWRLARGCSYASQRKLKEAADEQAAMERTFSQLPEGRAFGTFFNDWSTLHSLALDALTARIAAARGDAETAIRLWRHAVAIQDEMNFDDVPDWYYPIRESLGAALLRNNQAPEAEQVFREDLRRNPRNPRSLFGLSKALEAQQKQYEADFVRQSFAVAWKGKESPRIEDF
;
A
#
# COMPACT_ATOMS: atom_id res chain seq x y z
N MET A 1 -44.17 55.76 -6.44
CA MET A 1 -44.91 55.72 -7.73
C MET A 1 -43.96 55.19 -8.81
N PRO A 2 -44.44 54.37 -9.76
CA PRO A 2 -43.69 53.23 -10.31
C PRO A 2 -43.27 53.39 -11.80
N MET A 3 -42.71 52.30 -12.36
CA MET A 3 -42.46 51.99 -13.80
C MET A 3 -41.08 52.41 -14.36
N ASN A 4 -40.41 51.71 -15.29
CA ASN A 4 -40.79 50.59 -16.15
C ASN A 4 -39.53 49.86 -16.67
N LEU A 5 -39.67 48.58 -17.02
CA LEU A 5 -38.72 47.79 -17.81
C LEU A 5 -38.93 48.06 -19.31
N SER A 6 -37.85 48.22 -20.07
CA SER A 6 -37.82 47.91 -21.51
C SER A 6 -36.40 47.53 -21.96
N SER A 7 -36.37 46.47 -22.76
CA SER A 7 -35.26 45.57 -23.11
C SER A 7 -34.50 45.92 -24.40
N CYS A 8 -33.37 45.21 -24.58
CA CYS A 8 -32.61 44.92 -25.82
C CYS A 8 -31.59 46.01 -26.29
N SER A 9 -30.34 45.72 -26.68
CA SER A 9 -29.75 44.48 -27.20
C SER A 9 -28.20 44.50 -27.23
N ARG A 10 -27.59 43.31 -27.10
CA ARG A 10 -26.28 42.81 -27.63
C ARG A 10 -24.99 43.57 -27.29
N SER A 11 -23.83 42.97 -27.00
CA SER A 11 -23.38 41.62 -26.59
C SER A 11 -21.86 41.75 -26.42
N ALA A 12 -21.35 41.71 -25.19
CA ALA A 12 -20.00 41.29 -24.78
C ALA A 12 -19.83 41.50 -23.26
N PRO A 13 -19.33 40.51 -22.50
CA PRO A 13 -18.57 40.90 -21.32
C PRO A 13 -17.31 40.05 -21.11
N PHE A 14 -16.16 40.70 -21.12
CA PHE A 14 -15.14 40.45 -20.11
C PHE A 14 -15.28 41.57 -19.07
N HIS A 15 -15.90 41.27 -17.93
CA HIS A 15 -15.85 42.15 -16.76
C HIS A 15 -15.32 41.37 -15.55
N GLN A 16 -14.19 41.86 -15.04
CA GLN A 16 -13.64 41.56 -13.73
C GLN A 16 -14.69 41.86 -12.65
N TYR A 17 -15.04 40.88 -11.83
CA TYR A 17 -15.78 41.13 -10.59
C TYR A 17 -14.80 41.56 -9.50
N SER A 18 -14.93 42.80 -9.04
CA SER A 18 -14.32 43.25 -7.78
C SER A 18 -15.20 42.80 -6.62
N ASN A 19 -14.64 42.01 -5.70
CA ASN A 19 -15.35 41.49 -4.52
C ASN A 19 -15.20 42.46 -3.33
N PHE A 20 -16.30 42.79 -2.65
CA PHE A 20 -16.33 43.64 -1.45
C PHE A 20 -16.56 42.83 -0.17
N LEU A 21 -16.01 43.32 0.95
CA LEU A 21 -16.14 42.74 2.29
C LEU A 21 -17.17 43.54 3.10
N TYR A 22 -18.12 42.87 3.74
CA TYR A 22 -19.10 43.50 4.64
C TYR A 22 -18.90 43.02 6.09
N TYR A 23 -19.10 43.93 7.05
CA TYR A 23 -19.10 43.62 8.48
C TYR A 23 -20.32 44.26 9.16
N LYS A 24 -20.89 43.58 10.16
CA LYS A 24 -21.97 44.13 10.99
C LYS A 24 -21.73 43.77 12.45
N THR A 25 -21.01 44.61 13.21
CA THR A 25 -21.17 44.76 14.68
C THR A 25 -20.49 46.05 15.18
N LEU A 26 -21.09 46.69 16.19
CA LEU A 26 -20.68 47.97 16.79
C LEU A 26 -19.99 47.81 18.18
N LYS A 27 -19.54 46.61 18.57
CA LYS A 27 -18.84 46.40 19.86
C LYS A 27 -17.74 45.33 19.74
N SER A 28 -16.61 45.57 20.41
CA SER A 28 -15.32 44.86 20.28
C SER A 28 -15.20 43.53 21.03
N SER A 29 -16.27 43.02 21.65
CA SER A 29 -16.21 41.87 22.57
C SER A 29 -17.05 40.66 22.14
N GLN A 30 -17.41 40.55 20.86
CA GLN A 30 -18.09 39.36 20.31
C GLN A 30 -17.42 38.90 19.01
N PRO A 31 -17.41 37.58 18.71
CA PRO A 31 -16.88 37.07 17.44
C PRO A 31 -17.71 37.60 16.26
N ALA A 32 -17.03 38.17 15.26
CA ALA A 32 -17.66 38.72 14.07
C ALA A 32 -17.91 37.60 13.04
N THR A 33 -19.12 37.55 12.48
CA THR A 33 -19.42 36.74 11.29
C THR A 33 -18.99 37.53 10.05
N ILE A 34 -18.08 36.98 9.24
CA ILE A 34 -17.66 37.57 7.96
C ILE A 34 -18.23 36.73 6.83
N CYS A 35 -18.99 37.36 5.93
CA CYS A 35 -19.58 36.71 4.76
C CYS A 35 -18.81 37.08 3.49
N TRP A 36 -18.71 36.14 2.55
CA TRP A 36 -18.13 36.32 1.23
C TRP A 36 -19.22 36.07 0.16
N GLY A 37 -19.60 37.09 -0.60
CA GLY A 37 -20.68 37.02 -1.59
C GLY A 37 -21.46 38.34 -1.73
N GLY A 38 -22.24 38.48 -2.82
CA GLY A 38 -23.05 39.67 -3.11
C GLY A 38 -24.12 39.99 -2.04
N PRO A 39 -24.69 41.20 -2.04
CA PRO A 39 -25.56 41.70 -0.97
C PRO A 39 -26.79 40.80 -0.72
N PRO A 40 -27.28 40.69 0.53
CA PRO A 40 -28.33 39.73 0.89
C PRO A 40 -29.69 40.22 0.39
N GLY A 41 -30.20 39.56 -0.65
CA GLY A 41 -31.53 39.82 -1.21
C GLY A 41 -31.67 39.32 -2.64
N GLY A 42 -31.59 38.01 -2.84
CA GLY A 42 -31.82 37.41 -4.16
C GLY A 42 -31.15 36.07 -4.41
N TYR A 43 -31.47 35.03 -3.64
CA TYR A 43 -31.24 33.65 -4.07
C TYR A 43 -32.46 32.79 -3.75
N PRO A 44 -33.00 32.01 -4.71
CA PRO A 44 -33.96 30.95 -4.45
C PRO A 44 -33.28 29.77 -3.71
N LEU A 45 -34.08 29.01 -2.97
CA LEU A 45 -33.69 27.85 -2.15
C LEU A 45 -32.70 26.88 -2.85
N GLY A 46 -31.52 26.71 -2.25
CA GLY A 46 -30.57 25.64 -2.57
C GLY A 46 -29.09 26.06 -2.51
N SER A 47 -28.38 25.68 -1.43
CA SER A 47 -26.92 25.76 -1.15
C SER A 47 -26.31 27.09 -0.64
N PRO A 48 -25.17 27.08 0.08
CA PRO A 48 -24.94 26.50 1.41
C PRO A 48 -24.64 27.57 2.51
N THR A 49 -24.96 27.24 3.76
CA THR A 49 -24.67 27.99 4.99
C THR A 49 -23.16 28.06 5.36
N PRO A 50 -22.73 28.95 6.30
CA PRO A 50 -21.48 29.72 6.23
C PRO A 50 -20.19 29.06 6.75
N TRP A 51 -19.05 29.62 6.32
CA TRP A 51 -17.67 29.22 6.67
C TRP A 51 -17.19 29.92 7.96
N SER A 52 -16.52 29.20 8.86
CA SER A 52 -16.00 29.73 10.13
C SER A 52 -14.51 30.07 10.07
N ALA A 53 -14.09 31.11 10.81
CA ALA A 53 -12.69 31.48 11.04
C ALA A 53 -12.41 31.55 12.56
N PHE A 54 -11.23 31.12 13.00
CA PHE A 54 -10.75 31.26 14.38
C PHE A 54 -9.78 32.44 14.50
N GLY A 55 -9.90 33.21 15.57
CA GLY A 55 -8.95 34.26 15.93
C GLY A 55 -8.65 34.24 17.43
N CYS A 56 -7.36 34.37 17.77
CA CYS A 56 -6.92 34.69 19.13
C CYS A 56 -6.00 35.92 19.03
N GLY A 57 -6.44 37.07 19.54
CA GLY A 57 -5.64 38.29 19.58
C GLY A 57 -5.28 38.92 18.23
N SER A 58 -4.02 39.35 18.08
CA SER A 58 -3.54 40.31 17.06
C SER A 58 -3.21 39.72 15.68
N ALA A 59 -3.59 38.47 15.40
CA ALA A 59 -3.29 37.77 14.14
C ALA A 59 -4.49 36.94 13.68
N ALA A 60 -4.72 36.90 12.36
CA ALA A 60 -5.70 36.04 11.71
C ALA A 60 -5.00 35.19 10.65
N LEU A 61 -5.24 33.88 10.66
CA LEU A 61 -4.78 32.96 9.63
C LEU A 61 -5.91 32.69 8.62
N TYR A 62 -5.54 32.66 7.34
CA TYR A 62 -6.45 32.32 6.24
C TYR A 62 -5.98 31.04 5.55
N TYR A 63 -6.91 30.12 5.32
CA TYR A 63 -6.71 28.92 4.50
C TYR A 63 -7.39 29.14 3.15
N ASN A 64 -6.67 28.92 2.05
CA ASN A 64 -7.23 29.00 0.71
C ASN A 64 -7.37 27.59 0.13
N THR A 65 -8.61 27.11 0.11
CA THR A 65 -9.12 25.93 -0.63
C THR A 65 -8.53 24.55 -0.31
N SER A 66 -9.38 23.55 -0.51
CA SER A 66 -9.14 22.11 -0.42
C SER A 66 -7.81 21.73 -1.08
N ILE A 67 -7.01 20.90 -0.40
CA ILE A 67 -5.67 20.43 -0.80
C ILE A 67 -4.54 21.36 -0.28
N SER A 68 -3.74 20.82 0.64
CA SER A 68 -2.46 21.34 1.20
C SER A 68 -2.50 22.16 2.52
N PHE A 69 -1.82 21.66 3.56
CA PHE A 69 -1.55 22.33 4.85
C PHE A 69 -0.32 23.26 4.83
N LEU A 70 -0.21 24.13 3.83
CA LEU A 70 0.76 25.24 3.87
C LEU A 70 0.01 26.57 3.96
N PRO A 71 0.32 27.45 4.94
CA PRO A 71 -0.42 28.70 5.11
C PRO A 71 -0.19 29.62 3.90
N GLY A 72 -1.26 29.92 3.18
CA GLY A 72 -1.20 30.70 1.95
C GLY A 72 -0.79 32.16 2.16
N LYS A 73 -1.19 32.81 3.27
CA LYS A 73 -0.84 34.21 3.60
C LYS A 73 -0.96 34.49 5.11
N ILE A 74 0.01 35.22 5.68
CA ILE A 74 -0.02 35.72 7.08
C ILE A 74 -0.27 37.24 7.06
N PHE A 75 -1.27 37.69 7.83
CA PHE A 75 -1.54 39.11 8.06
C PHE A 75 -1.32 39.44 9.54
N ARG A 76 -0.62 40.54 9.80
CA ARG A 76 -0.36 41.03 11.16
C ARG A 76 -1.01 42.40 11.33
N ARG A 77 -1.68 42.61 12.47
CA ARG A 77 -2.20 43.93 12.84
C ARG A 77 -1.03 44.79 13.32
N GLN A 78 -0.79 45.93 12.68
CA GLN A 78 0.09 46.95 13.23
C GLN A 78 -0.78 47.97 13.98
N GLN A 79 -0.38 48.37 15.19
CA GLN A 79 -1.07 49.44 15.91
C GLN A 79 -0.82 50.77 15.19
N SER A 80 -1.69 51.13 14.26
CA SER A 80 -1.92 52.50 13.85
C SER A 80 -3.37 52.88 14.17
N ARG A 81 -3.61 54.18 14.39
CA ARG A 81 -4.91 54.74 14.81
C ARG A 81 -6.09 54.45 13.85
N THR A 82 -5.85 53.81 12.70
CA THR A 82 -6.87 53.48 11.68
C THR A 82 -7.16 51.98 11.51
N GLY A 83 -6.46 51.08 12.21
CA GLY A 83 -6.85 49.65 12.28
C GLY A 83 -6.69 48.82 11.00
N GLU A 84 -5.89 49.26 10.03
CA GLU A 84 -5.67 48.53 8.77
C GLU A 84 -4.77 47.29 8.91
N TRP A 85 -5.08 46.24 8.15
CA TRP A 85 -4.27 45.02 8.00
C TRP A 85 -3.37 45.12 6.76
N ARG A 86 -2.07 44.82 6.90
CA ARG A 86 -1.13 44.75 5.76
C ARG A 86 -0.54 43.34 5.60
N ARG A 87 -0.24 42.95 4.35
CA ARG A 87 0.43 41.69 4.01
C ARG A 87 1.90 41.77 4.48
N ALA A 88 2.38 40.77 5.21
CA ALA A 88 3.79 40.70 5.58
C ALA A 88 4.65 40.42 4.33
N ALA A 89 5.65 41.25 4.05
CA ALA A 89 6.54 41.07 2.90
C ALA A 89 7.54 39.92 3.19
N GLN A 90 7.60 38.91 2.32
CA GLN A 90 8.70 37.95 2.27
C GLN A 90 9.90 38.63 1.60
N ARG A 91 11.06 38.66 2.26
CA ARG A 91 12.34 38.96 1.59
C ARG A 91 12.90 37.66 1.00
N PRO A 92 13.42 37.65 -0.25
CA PRO A 92 14.09 36.47 -0.78
C PRO A 92 15.48 36.33 -0.15
N GLY A 93 15.82 35.12 0.33
CA GLY A 93 17.20 34.77 0.65
C GLY A 93 17.61 34.72 2.12
N HIS A 94 16.78 34.20 3.03
CA HIS A 94 17.25 33.67 4.32
C HIS A 94 16.38 32.52 4.80
N SER A 95 16.85 31.28 4.63
CA SER A 95 16.39 30.12 5.40
C SER A 95 17.13 30.13 6.75
N GLY A 96 16.55 30.82 7.73
CA GLY A 96 17.03 30.83 9.12
C GLY A 96 15.89 30.48 10.06
N PHE A 97 15.94 29.28 10.63
CA PHE A 97 15.09 28.86 11.75
C PHE A 97 15.37 29.74 12.97
N TRP A 98 14.35 30.40 13.51
CA TRP A 98 14.42 30.97 14.87
C TRP A 98 14.08 29.86 15.86
N LEU A 99 15.12 29.27 16.46
CA LEU A 99 15.04 28.41 17.64
C LEU A 99 15.01 29.29 18.90
N LEU A 100 13.98 29.12 19.73
CA LEU A 100 14.03 29.48 21.14
C LEU A 100 14.87 28.42 21.85
N ASN A 101 16.05 28.82 22.32
CA ASN A 101 17.02 27.99 23.00
C ASN A 101 16.90 28.18 24.53
N SER A 102 16.92 27.08 25.28
CA SER A 102 17.30 27.04 26.71
C SER A 102 18.14 25.77 26.92
N GLY A 103 19.39 25.96 27.40
CA GLY A 103 20.50 24.99 27.49
C GLY A 103 20.24 23.71 28.30
N SER A 104 21.15 22.72 28.35
CA SER A 104 22.60 22.84 28.63
C SER A 104 23.40 21.58 28.21
N SER A 105 24.64 21.82 27.73
CA SER A 105 25.94 21.10 27.68
C SER A 105 26.16 19.58 27.95
N PRO A 106 27.30 19.00 27.44
CA PRO A 106 27.46 17.60 27.04
C PRO A 106 28.49 16.77 27.85
N SER A 107 28.51 15.44 27.64
CA SER A 107 29.60 14.55 28.10
C SER A 107 29.87 13.36 27.14
N ILE A 108 31.16 13.13 26.96
CA ILE A 108 31.93 12.10 26.25
C ILE A 108 31.75 10.70 26.89
N PHE A 109 31.80 9.61 26.11
CA PHE A 109 32.63 8.41 26.37
C PHE A 109 32.59 7.43 25.18
N GLY A 110 33.76 6.93 24.79
CA GLY A 110 33.95 5.80 23.89
C GLY A 110 34.63 4.63 24.61
N CYS A 111 34.41 3.43 24.08
CA CYS A 111 35.20 2.18 24.15
C CYS A 111 34.31 1.11 23.47
N GLY A 112 34.71 0.28 22.51
CA GLY A 112 36.02 -0.32 22.25
C GLY A 112 36.02 -1.75 22.80
N SER A 113 35.80 -2.77 21.95
CA SER A 113 36.24 -4.16 22.16
C SER A 113 36.13 -4.96 20.87
N ALA A 114 37.29 -5.37 20.36
CA ALA A 114 37.50 -6.20 19.18
C ALA A 114 37.52 -7.68 19.54
N ALA A 115 37.05 -8.53 18.62
CA ALA A 115 37.09 -9.98 18.72
C ALA A 115 38.39 -10.55 18.12
N LEU A 116 38.99 -11.51 18.83
CA LEU A 116 40.13 -12.31 18.39
C LEU A 116 39.67 -13.75 18.07
N TRP A 117 39.97 -14.17 16.83
CA TRP A 117 40.54 -15.44 16.36
C TRP A 117 40.36 -16.74 17.18
N GLY A 118 40.03 -17.83 16.47
CA GLY A 118 40.25 -19.19 16.98
C GLY A 118 39.72 -20.32 16.09
N SER A 119 40.55 -20.78 15.16
CA SER A 119 40.43 -21.98 14.34
C SER A 119 40.35 -23.30 15.13
N GLN A 120 39.68 -24.34 14.61
CA GLN A 120 40.31 -25.62 14.18
C GLN A 120 39.29 -26.75 13.89
N SER A 121 39.61 -27.46 12.82
CA SER A 121 39.04 -28.69 12.25
C SER A 121 39.36 -29.96 13.03
N TRP A 122 38.41 -30.91 13.15
CA TRP A 122 38.70 -32.33 13.42
C TRP A 122 37.63 -33.27 12.79
N LEU A 123 38.12 -34.25 12.03
CA LEU A 123 37.52 -35.55 11.64
C LEU A 123 38.29 -36.65 12.45
N PRO A 124 37.97 -37.97 12.41
CA PRO A 124 36.76 -38.77 12.18
C PRO A 124 36.57 -39.76 13.40
N PRO A 125 36.03 -41.03 13.36
CA PRO A 125 36.34 -42.16 12.44
C PRO A 125 35.15 -43.06 12.01
N ALA A 126 35.46 -43.95 11.06
CA ALA A 126 34.63 -45.04 10.56
C ALA A 126 34.68 -46.30 11.46
N PHE A 127 33.62 -47.12 11.43
CA PHE A 127 33.65 -48.52 11.86
C PHE A 127 32.83 -49.42 10.91
N SER A 128 33.27 -50.67 10.80
CA SER A 128 32.93 -51.63 9.75
C SER A 128 32.01 -52.77 10.20
N ARG A 129 31.24 -53.31 9.22
CA ARG A 129 30.76 -54.70 9.04
C ARG A 129 29.85 -55.35 10.11
N HIS A 130 28.67 -55.83 9.69
CA HIS A 130 28.45 -57.27 9.39
C HIS A 130 27.08 -57.56 8.72
N SER A 131 27.13 -58.60 7.88
CA SER A 131 26.14 -59.42 7.16
C SER A 131 24.69 -59.55 7.66
N GLY A 132 23.75 -59.60 6.70
CA GLY A 132 22.39 -60.14 6.88
C GLY A 132 21.63 -60.23 5.55
N ASN A 133 21.39 -61.45 5.08
CA ASN A 133 21.03 -61.82 3.71
C ASN A 133 19.51 -61.73 3.41
N ARG A 134 19.20 -61.47 2.12
CA ARG A 134 18.06 -62.02 1.34
C ARG A 134 16.61 -61.70 1.75
N VAL A 135 16.13 -60.47 1.50
CA VAL A 135 14.72 -60.21 1.05
C VAL A 135 14.60 -58.99 0.09
N ARG A 136 15.69 -58.34 -0.34
CA ARG A 136 15.62 -57.00 -0.97
C ARG A 136 15.68 -56.94 -2.51
N SER A 137 15.52 -58.08 -3.19
CA SER A 137 15.73 -58.15 -4.65
C SER A 137 14.44 -58.06 -5.50
N LEU A 138 13.25 -58.21 -4.90
CA LEU A 138 11.97 -58.00 -5.62
C LEU A 138 11.41 -56.57 -5.43
N ALA A 139 11.69 -55.93 -4.29
CA ALA A 139 11.21 -54.57 -4.00
C ALA A 139 11.93 -53.49 -4.84
N ARG A 140 13.17 -53.74 -5.29
CA ARG A 140 13.93 -52.79 -6.13
C ARG A 140 13.52 -52.79 -7.60
N LEU A 141 12.95 -53.88 -8.11
CA LEU A 141 12.47 -53.93 -9.50
C LEU A 141 11.10 -53.25 -9.66
N ILE A 142 10.24 -53.33 -8.64
CA ILE A 142 8.94 -52.64 -8.60
C ILE A 142 9.14 -51.13 -8.35
N LEU A 143 10.13 -50.74 -7.54
CA LEU A 143 10.48 -49.32 -7.36
C LEU A 143 11.16 -48.68 -8.58
N LEU A 144 11.91 -49.44 -9.40
CA LEU A 144 12.52 -48.93 -10.64
C LEU A 144 11.50 -48.78 -11.79
N LEU A 145 10.49 -49.66 -11.88
CA LEU A 145 9.39 -49.51 -12.85
C LEU A 145 8.38 -48.43 -12.43
N ALA A 146 8.17 -48.21 -11.13
CA ALA A 146 7.40 -47.07 -10.63
C ALA A 146 8.13 -45.73 -10.87
N TRP A 147 9.47 -45.73 -10.87
CA TRP A 147 10.26 -44.53 -11.20
C TRP A 147 10.22 -44.17 -12.68
N PHE A 148 10.23 -45.16 -13.59
CA PHE A 148 10.04 -44.89 -15.02
C PHE A 148 8.59 -44.49 -15.38
N ALA A 149 7.58 -44.99 -14.65
CA ALA A 149 6.20 -44.55 -14.81
C ALA A 149 5.91 -43.17 -14.18
N MET A 150 6.65 -42.76 -13.13
CA MET A 150 6.55 -41.42 -12.54
C MET A 150 7.40 -40.36 -13.27
N CYS A 151 8.50 -40.75 -13.93
CA CYS A 151 9.27 -39.83 -14.78
C CYS A 151 8.61 -39.59 -16.16
N ALA A 152 7.62 -40.39 -16.57
CA ALA A 152 6.87 -40.18 -17.81
C ALA A 152 5.61 -39.28 -17.64
N CYS A 153 5.31 -38.80 -16.43
CA CYS A 153 4.14 -37.95 -16.16
C CYS A 153 4.46 -36.54 -15.64
N ASN A 154 5.74 -36.12 -15.62
CA ASN A 154 6.11 -34.74 -15.24
C ASN A 154 7.09 -34.03 -16.19
N HIS A 155 7.22 -34.53 -17.42
CA HIS A 155 7.87 -33.80 -18.52
C HIS A 155 6.87 -33.51 -19.65
N GLN A 156 5.73 -32.92 -19.31
CA GLN A 156 5.05 -32.05 -20.26
C GLN A 156 5.62 -30.64 -20.13
N GLY A 157 6.84 -30.46 -20.65
CA GLY A 157 7.25 -29.19 -21.26
C GLY A 157 6.57 -29.02 -22.63
N GLY A 158 5.28 -29.32 -22.69
CA GLY A 158 4.44 -29.05 -23.84
C GLY A 158 3.79 -27.70 -23.58
N GLY A 159 4.18 -26.68 -24.35
CA GLY A 159 3.42 -25.44 -24.40
C GLY A 159 1.94 -25.79 -24.52
N ALA A 160 1.14 -25.34 -23.56
CA ALA A 160 -0.30 -25.39 -23.69
C ALA A 160 -0.65 -24.86 -25.09
N PRO A 161 -1.58 -25.50 -25.83
CA PRO A 161 -1.97 -24.98 -27.14
C PRO A 161 -2.33 -23.52 -26.94
N ALA A 162 -1.59 -22.63 -27.60
CA ALA A 162 -1.77 -21.19 -27.45
C ALA A 162 -3.22 -20.86 -27.77
N GLY A 163 -4.04 -20.68 -26.75
CA GLY A 163 -5.38 -20.16 -26.91
C GLY A 163 -5.22 -18.82 -27.61
N ARG A 164 -5.86 -18.65 -28.77
CA ARG A 164 -5.77 -17.42 -29.57
C ARG A 164 -5.96 -16.22 -28.64
N ALA A 165 -4.92 -15.41 -28.47
CA ALA A 165 -4.97 -14.25 -27.58
C ALA A 165 -6.19 -13.39 -27.93
N ARG A 166 -6.94 -12.96 -26.92
CA ARG A 166 -8.16 -12.19 -27.11
C ARG A 166 -7.88 -10.72 -26.81
N LEU A 167 -8.50 -9.82 -27.58
CA LEU A 167 -8.51 -8.39 -27.25
C LEU A 167 -9.54 -8.10 -26.14
N PHE A 168 -9.12 -7.32 -25.15
CA PHE A 168 -9.93 -6.86 -24.02
C PHE A 168 -10.19 -5.37 -24.14
N ASP A 169 -11.45 -4.98 -23.99
CA ASP A 169 -11.83 -3.58 -23.87
C ASP A 169 -11.58 -3.06 -22.45
N GLY A 170 -11.42 -1.74 -22.29
CA GLY A 170 -11.36 -1.09 -20.98
C GLY A 170 -10.06 -1.28 -20.19
N MET A 171 -8.95 -1.61 -20.86
CA MET A 171 -7.62 -1.79 -20.24
C MET A 171 -6.82 -0.49 -20.05
N GLY A 172 -7.45 0.67 -20.28
CA GLY A 172 -6.79 1.97 -20.36
C GLY A 172 -6.45 2.38 -21.78
N ALA A 173 -6.22 3.68 -21.97
CA ALA A 173 -5.80 4.25 -23.25
C ALA A 173 -4.26 4.17 -23.37
N ILE A 174 -3.77 3.01 -23.80
CA ILE A 174 -2.35 2.80 -24.14
C ILE A 174 -2.23 2.67 -25.65
N HIS A 175 -1.37 3.48 -26.25
CA HIS A 175 -1.00 3.35 -27.65
C HIS A 175 0.47 3.74 -27.82
N HIS A 176 1.30 2.76 -28.15
CA HIS A 176 2.72 2.95 -28.39
C HIS A 176 3.03 2.49 -29.81
N HIS A 177 3.17 3.43 -30.73
CA HIS A 177 3.33 3.13 -32.15
C HIS A 177 4.59 2.30 -32.42
N ILE A 178 4.44 1.18 -33.13
CA ILE A 178 5.55 0.32 -33.56
C ILE A 178 5.61 0.20 -35.08
N ARG A 179 6.77 -0.15 -35.62
CA ARG A 179 6.96 -0.48 -37.02
C ARG A 179 6.30 -1.81 -37.32
N THR A 180 5.07 -1.73 -37.80
CA THR A 180 4.33 -2.85 -38.37
C THR A 180 3.40 -2.34 -39.46
N ALA A 181 3.20 -3.14 -40.50
CA ALA A 181 2.14 -2.90 -41.49
C ALA A 181 0.81 -3.56 -41.10
N ASN A 182 0.81 -4.39 -40.05
CA ASN A 182 -0.34 -5.15 -39.60
C ASN A 182 -1.05 -4.42 -38.45
N PRO A 183 -2.24 -3.82 -38.68
CA PRO A 183 -2.94 -3.07 -37.65
C PRO A 183 -3.38 -3.93 -36.46
N ASP A 184 -3.55 -5.24 -36.64
CA ASP A 184 -3.87 -6.13 -35.53
C ASP A 184 -2.63 -6.43 -34.68
N ALA A 185 -1.44 -6.53 -35.27
CA ALA A 185 -0.20 -6.65 -34.51
C ALA A 185 0.02 -5.44 -33.58
N GLN A 186 -0.27 -4.21 -34.05
CA GLN A 186 -0.26 -3.00 -33.23
C GLN A 186 -1.24 -3.10 -32.05
N LYS A 187 -2.49 -3.54 -32.27
CA LYS A 187 -3.49 -3.68 -31.18
C LYS A 187 -3.04 -4.67 -30.11
N TYR A 188 -2.48 -5.81 -30.51
CA TYR A 188 -1.99 -6.82 -29.56
C TYR A 188 -0.73 -6.36 -28.83
N PHE A 189 0.11 -5.53 -29.47
CA PHE A 189 1.24 -4.88 -28.81
C PHE A 189 0.75 -3.86 -27.75
N ASP A 190 -0.17 -2.96 -28.12
CA ASP A 190 -0.75 -1.97 -27.21
C ASP A 190 -1.42 -2.65 -26.00
N GLN A 191 -2.19 -3.71 -26.23
CA GLN A 191 -2.78 -4.52 -25.16
C GLN A 191 -1.70 -5.18 -24.29
N GLY A 192 -0.65 -5.74 -24.90
CA GLY A 192 0.45 -6.35 -24.15
C GLY A 192 1.09 -5.34 -23.20
N LEU A 193 1.30 -4.10 -23.67
CA LEU A 193 1.85 -3.02 -22.87
C LEU A 193 0.88 -2.59 -21.75
N ALA A 194 -0.42 -2.46 -22.05
CA ALA A 194 -1.45 -2.20 -21.04
C ALA A 194 -1.49 -3.29 -19.96
N LEU A 195 -1.30 -4.56 -20.32
CA LEU A 195 -1.23 -5.69 -19.40
C LEU A 195 0.07 -5.71 -18.58
N VAL A 196 1.20 -5.28 -19.15
CA VAL A 196 2.44 -5.03 -18.39
C VAL A 196 2.18 -3.97 -17.33
N TYR A 197 1.55 -2.85 -17.69
CA TYR A 197 1.21 -1.80 -16.73
C TYR A 197 0.17 -2.23 -15.70
N ALA A 198 -0.74 -3.14 -16.05
CA ALA A 198 -1.65 -3.76 -15.10
C ALA A 198 -1.02 -4.89 -14.24
N PHE A 199 0.28 -5.15 -14.39
CA PHE A 199 1.00 -6.26 -13.77
C PHE A 199 0.41 -7.67 -14.05
N ASN A 200 -0.29 -7.83 -15.19
CA ASN A 200 -0.75 -9.13 -15.69
C ASN A 200 0.24 -9.68 -16.75
N PHE A 201 1.43 -10.05 -16.30
CA PHE A 201 2.55 -10.42 -17.17
C PHE A 201 2.31 -11.66 -18.04
N GLY A 202 1.58 -12.67 -17.52
CA GLY A 202 1.29 -13.88 -18.28
C GLY A 202 0.41 -13.58 -19.50
N GLU A 203 -0.64 -12.78 -19.33
CA GLU A 203 -1.49 -12.37 -20.46
C GLU A 203 -0.77 -11.35 -21.37
N ALA A 204 0.10 -10.51 -20.82
CA ALA A 204 0.95 -9.62 -21.63
C ALA A 204 1.83 -10.41 -22.60
N ILE A 205 2.51 -11.46 -22.10
CA ILE A 205 3.33 -12.37 -22.93
C ILE A 205 2.46 -13.02 -24.01
N ASN A 206 1.27 -13.50 -23.67
CA ASN A 206 0.34 -14.08 -24.65
C ASN A 206 -0.03 -13.07 -25.75
N SER A 207 -0.33 -11.83 -25.37
CA SER A 207 -0.66 -10.74 -26.31
C SER A 207 0.52 -10.43 -27.25
N PHE A 208 1.73 -10.28 -26.70
CA PHE A 208 2.92 -10.02 -27.50
C PHE A 208 3.29 -11.20 -28.42
N GLN A 209 3.18 -12.44 -27.94
CA GLN A 209 3.38 -13.64 -28.76
C GLN A 209 2.38 -13.72 -29.92
N HIS A 210 1.15 -13.27 -29.73
CA HIS A 210 0.21 -13.20 -30.84
C HIS A 210 0.57 -12.09 -31.83
N ALA A 211 1.07 -10.94 -31.36
CA ALA A 211 1.60 -9.90 -32.24
C ALA A 211 2.79 -10.39 -33.08
N THR A 212 3.71 -11.19 -32.52
CA THR A 212 4.84 -11.76 -33.30
C THR A 212 4.37 -12.79 -34.35
N GLN A 213 3.25 -13.48 -34.12
CA GLN A 213 2.65 -14.37 -35.14
C GLN A 213 2.03 -13.58 -36.30
N LEU A 214 1.51 -12.39 -36.03
CA LEU A 214 0.86 -11.51 -37.01
C LEU A 214 1.87 -10.70 -37.83
N ASP A 215 2.99 -10.31 -37.23
CA ASP A 215 4.12 -9.66 -37.90
C ASP A 215 5.47 -10.11 -37.27
N PRO A 216 6.10 -11.16 -37.82
CA PRO A 216 7.37 -11.67 -37.30
C PRO A 216 8.57 -10.73 -37.46
N ASN A 217 8.45 -9.68 -38.27
CA ASN A 217 9.53 -8.71 -38.49
C ASN A 217 9.41 -7.48 -37.59
N ALA A 218 8.31 -7.34 -36.83
CA ALA A 218 8.15 -6.30 -35.83
C ALA A 218 9.02 -6.63 -34.60
N ALA A 219 10.03 -5.81 -34.32
CA ALA A 219 10.97 -6.05 -33.23
C ALA A 219 10.35 -5.84 -31.83
N MET A 220 9.46 -4.85 -31.71
CA MET A 220 8.90 -4.44 -30.41
C MET A 220 8.02 -5.49 -29.72
N PRO A 221 7.21 -6.32 -30.40
CA PRO A 221 6.56 -7.46 -29.77
C PRO A 221 7.53 -8.41 -29.05
N TYR A 222 8.71 -8.69 -29.62
CA TYR A 222 9.74 -9.50 -28.94
C TYR A 222 10.33 -8.76 -27.73
N TRP A 223 10.56 -7.45 -27.84
CA TRP A 223 10.93 -6.60 -26.70
C TRP A 223 9.87 -6.65 -25.58
N GLY A 224 8.58 -6.66 -25.92
CA GLY A 224 7.48 -6.75 -24.96
C GLY A 224 7.46 -8.09 -24.22
N ILE A 225 7.74 -9.20 -24.90
CA ILE A 225 7.92 -10.51 -24.26
C ILE A 225 9.08 -10.47 -23.26
N ALA A 226 10.20 -9.82 -23.62
CA ALA A 226 11.33 -9.66 -22.72
C ALA A 226 10.95 -8.81 -21.49
N LEU A 227 10.28 -7.68 -21.71
CA LEU A 227 9.85 -6.77 -20.64
C LEU A 227 8.95 -7.48 -19.63
N ALA A 228 7.96 -8.24 -20.11
CA ALA A 228 7.04 -8.99 -19.26
C ALA A 228 7.70 -10.17 -18.53
N ASN A 229 8.85 -10.66 -18.99
CA ASN A 229 9.64 -11.66 -18.29
C ASN A 229 10.64 -11.07 -17.29
N GLY A 230 10.94 -9.77 -17.37
CA GLY A 230 11.87 -9.08 -16.50
C GLY A 230 11.35 -8.84 -15.07
N PRO A 231 12.23 -8.36 -14.18
CA PRO A 231 11.85 -7.97 -12.82
C PRO A 231 10.96 -6.72 -12.82
N ASN A 232 10.07 -6.64 -11.84
CA ASN A 232 9.23 -5.46 -11.58
C ASN A 232 9.14 -5.15 -10.08
N TYR A 233 8.49 -4.05 -9.73
CA TYR A 233 8.41 -3.55 -8.36
C TYR A 233 7.84 -4.58 -7.37
N ASN A 234 6.84 -5.36 -7.80
CA ASN A 234 6.19 -6.37 -6.97
C ASN A 234 6.79 -7.78 -7.10
N ALA A 235 7.52 -8.05 -8.18
CA ALA A 235 8.22 -9.31 -8.41
C ALA A 235 9.65 -9.06 -8.91
N TRP A 236 10.52 -8.63 -8.00
CA TRP A 236 11.93 -8.33 -8.30
C TRP A 236 12.81 -9.59 -8.37
N MET A 237 12.37 -10.70 -7.76
CA MET A 237 13.00 -12.02 -7.90
C MET A 237 12.31 -12.78 -9.02
N VAL A 238 13.05 -13.05 -10.09
CA VAL A 238 12.56 -13.76 -11.27
C VAL A 238 13.19 -15.16 -11.31
N SER A 239 12.43 -16.16 -11.77
CA SER A 239 12.97 -17.52 -11.92
C SER A 239 13.98 -17.58 -13.08
N ARG A 240 14.92 -18.54 -13.02
CA ARG A 240 15.88 -18.76 -14.11
C ARG A 240 15.20 -18.99 -15.47
N ASP A 241 14.07 -19.68 -15.48
CA ASP A 241 13.32 -19.94 -16.73
C ASP A 241 12.77 -18.65 -17.34
N ARG A 242 12.25 -17.73 -16.51
CA ARG A 242 11.78 -16.41 -16.97
C ARG A 242 12.93 -15.51 -17.39
N GLU A 243 14.03 -15.50 -16.64
CA GLU A 243 15.25 -14.78 -17.04
C GLU A 243 15.75 -15.26 -18.41
N ARG A 244 15.77 -16.57 -18.63
CA ARG A 244 16.15 -17.18 -19.91
C ARG A 244 15.19 -16.81 -21.03
N ALA A 245 13.89 -16.93 -20.80
CA ALA A 245 12.86 -16.56 -21.79
C ALA A 245 12.94 -15.07 -22.16
N GLY A 246 13.21 -14.19 -21.19
CA GLY A 246 13.42 -12.77 -21.42
C GLY A 246 14.70 -12.49 -22.23
N PHE A 247 15.80 -13.18 -21.91
CA PHE A 247 17.05 -13.11 -22.68
C PHE A 247 16.84 -13.55 -24.14
N ASP A 248 16.23 -14.71 -24.38
CA ASP A 248 16.02 -15.22 -25.74
C ASP A 248 15.13 -14.26 -26.57
N ALA A 249 14.09 -13.68 -25.94
CA ALA A 249 13.21 -12.71 -26.59
C ALA A 249 13.93 -11.39 -26.93
N ILE A 250 14.73 -10.83 -26.02
CA ILE A 250 15.44 -9.57 -26.30
C ILE A 250 16.55 -9.75 -27.34
N GLN A 251 17.20 -10.93 -27.39
CA GLN A 251 18.15 -11.25 -28.48
C GLN A 251 17.45 -11.31 -29.84
N THR A 252 16.23 -11.86 -29.90
CA THR A 252 15.42 -11.86 -31.12
C THR A 252 15.08 -10.43 -31.56
N ALA A 253 14.64 -9.58 -30.63
CA ALA A 253 14.38 -8.17 -30.90
C ALA A 253 15.65 -7.44 -31.41
N ALA A 254 16.80 -7.69 -30.78
CA ALA A 254 18.07 -7.10 -31.19
C ALA A 254 18.52 -7.54 -32.60
N GLY A 255 18.21 -8.77 -33.01
CA GLY A 255 18.46 -9.24 -34.38
C GLY A 255 17.62 -8.53 -35.44
N LEU A 256 16.41 -8.06 -35.08
CA LEU A 256 15.50 -7.30 -35.95
C LEU A 256 15.73 -5.78 -35.87
N ALA A 257 16.40 -5.31 -34.82
CA ALA A 257 16.64 -3.90 -34.55
C ALA A 257 17.36 -3.13 -35.68
N PRO A 258 18.30 -3.69 -36.47
CA PRO A 258 18.97 -2.95 -37.55
C PRO A 258 18.01 -2.31 -38.57
N ASP A 259 16.86 -2.93 -38.81
CA ASP A 259 15.84 -2.41 -39.72
C ASP A 259 14.78 -1.53 -39.00
N ALA A 260 14.73 -1.56 -37.67
CA ALA A 260 13.73 -0.83 -36.87
C ALA A 260 14.03 0.68 -36.82
N PRO A 261 13.02 1.55 -36.59
CA PRO A 261 13.21 2.98 -36.40
C PRO A 261 14.05 3.29 -35.14
N GLU A 262 14.67 4.47 -35.09
CA GLU A 262 15.56 4.84 -33.97
C GLU A 262 14.91 4.75 -32.57
N PRO A 263 13.65 5.17 -32.35
CA PRO A 263 12.99 5.00 -31.06
C PRO A 263 12.94 3.56 -30.58
N GLU A 264 12.54 2.62 -31.44
CA GLU A 264 12.45 1.20 -31.11
C GLU A 264 13.81 0.60 -30.78
N ARG A 265 14.84 0.95 -31.58
CA ARG A 265 16.22 0.51 -31.30
C ARG A 265 16.68 0.96 -29.92
N ALA A 266 16.35 2.19 -29.52
CA ALA A 266 16.73 2.71 -28.21
C ALA A 266 16.08 1.93 -27.05
N TYR A 267 14.80 1.54 -27.17
CA TYR A 267 14.13 0.69 -26.20
C TYR A 267 14.72 -0.72 -26.12
N ILE A 268 15.05 -1.30 -27.27
CA ILE A 268 15.69 -2.63 -27.37
C ILE A 268 17.08 -2.60 -26.73
N ASP A 269 17.91 -1.63 -27.09
CA ASP A 269 19.26 -1.44 -26.56
C ASP A 269 19.26 -1.22 -25.04
N ALA A 270 18.26 -0.49 -24.53
CA ALA A 270 18.09 -0.29 -23.10
C ALA A 270 17.71 -1.59 -22.39
N LEU A 271 16.64 -2.26 -22.81
CA LEU A 271 16.15 -3.46 -22.15
C LEU A 271 17.13 -4.64 -22.23
N ALA A 272 17.95 -4.71 -23.29
CA ALA A 272 19.02 -5.71 -23.42
C ALA A 272 20.01 -5.67 -22.24
N ARG A 273 20.17 -4.52 -21.58
CA ARG A 273 21.03 -4.39 -20.38
C ARG A 273 20.49 -5.12 -19.15
N CYS A 274 19.21 -5.46 -19.15
CA CYS A 274 18.56 -6.16 -18.04
C CYS A 274 18.79 -7.69 -18.05
N PHE A 275 19.33 -8.24 -19.16
CA PHE A 275 19.46 -9.68 -19.35
C PHE A 275 20.88 -10.09 -19.72
N THR A 276 21.25 -11.32 -19.35
CA THR A 276 22.52 -11.96 -19.73
C THR A 276 22.35 -13.48 -19.73
N ASP A 277 23.17 -14.18 -20.50
CA ASP A 277 23.27 -15.64 -20.52
C ASP A 277 24.36 -16.16 -19.57
N GLN A 278 25.10 -15.27 -18.90
CA GLN A 278 26.17 -15.65 -18.00
C GLN A 278 25.64 -16.38 -16.75
N PRO A 279 26.33 -17.44 -16.30
CA PRO A 279 25.96 -18.10 -15.05
C PRO A 279 26.24 -17.15 -13.86
N GLY A 280 25.28 -17.05 -12.94
CA GLY A 280 25.42 -16.20 -11.75
C GLY A 280 25.45 -14.69 -12.05
N PRO A 281 24.46 -14.13 -12.78
CA PRO A 281 24.41 -12.71 -13.10
C PRO A 281 24.38 -11.82 -11.86
N ASP A 282 25.08 -10.70 -11.94
CA ASP A 282 24.97 -9.59 -11.00
C ASP A 282 23.68 -8.82 -11.29
N GLN A 283 22.56 -9.30 -10.76
CA GLN A 283 21.24 -8.72 -11.00
C GLN A 283 21.14 -7.23 -10.59
N PRO A 284 21.67 -6.80 -9.43
CA PRO A 284 21.71 -5.38 -9.08
C PRO A 284 22.42 -4.51 -10.13
N LYS A 285 23.54 -5.00 -10.67
CA LYS A 285 24.26 -4.28 -11.73
C LYS A 285 23.44 -4.19 -13.02
N LEU A 286 22.85 -5.29 -13.48
CA LEU A 286 22.02 -5.32 -14.69
C LEU A 286 20.81 -4.37 -14.57
N ALA A 287 20.13 -4.37 -13.42
CA ALA A 287 19.03 -3.45 -13.16
C ALA A 287 19.46 -1.98 -13.20
N ARG A 288 20.64 -1.66 -12.65
CA ARG A 288 21.22 -0.30 -12.69
C ARG A 288 21.61 0.10 -14.11
N ASP A 289 22.22 -0.80 -14.88
CA ASP A 289 22.60 -0.56 -16.27
C ASP A 289 21.36 -0.30 -17.14
N TYR A 290 20.30 -1.09 -16.96
CA TYR A 290 19.00 -0.86 -17.60
C TYR A 290 18.42 0.51 -17.22
N SER A 291 18.41 0.86 -15.94
CA SER A 291 17.88 2.15 -15.47
C SER A 291 18.66 3.34 -16.06
N ASN A 292 19.99 3.22 -16.14
CA ASN A 292 20.83 4.23 -16.78
C ASN A 292 20.56 4.34 -18.28
N ALA A 293 20.34 3.23 -18.98
CA ALA A 293 19.99 3.25 -20.39
C ALA A 293 18.58 3.85 -20.63
N MET A 294 17.60 3.51 -19.79
CA MET A 294 16.26 4.11 -19.85
C MET A 294 16.26 5.61 -19.54
N ARG A 295 17.18 6.09 -18.69
CA ARG A 295 17.38 7.54 -18.50
C ARG A 295 17.72 8.23 -19.82
N GLU A 296 18.55 7.61 -20.66
CA GLU A 296 18.93 8.15 -21.97
C GLU A 296 17.77 8.06 -22.98
N VAL A 297 16.96 7.00 -22.95
CA VAL A 297 15.72 6.91 -23.74
C VAL A 297 14.77 8.06 -23.37
N TYR A 298 14.48 8.25 -22.08
CA TYR A 298 13.64 9.33 -21.59
C TYR A 298 14.15 10.72 -22.00
N ARG A 299 15.47 10.95 -21.96
CA ARG A 299 16.08 12.22 -22.39
C ARG A 299 15.96 12.45 -23.90
N ARG A 300 16.07 11.41 -24.71
CA ARG A 300 16.02 11.51 -26.19
C ARG A 300 14.60 11.64 -26.72
N TYR A 301 13.64 11.04 -26.03
CA TYR A 301 12.23 11.04 -26.40
C TYR A 301 11.37 11.68 -25.30
N PRO A 302 11.57 12.99 -25.02
CA PRO A 302 10.87 13.66 -23.93
C PRO A 302 9.36 13.80 -24.16
N ASP A 303 8.86 13.53 -25.37
CA ASP A 303 7.44 13.57 -25.72
C ASP A 303 6.77 12.18 -25.69
N ASP A 304 7.49 11.16 -25.24
CA ASP A 304 6.99 9.80 -25.09
C ASP A 304 6.63 9.51 -23.62
N PRO A 305 5.33 9.35 -23.27
CA PRO A 305 4.92 9.06 -21.90
C PRO A 305 5.36 7.67 -21.42
N ASP A 306 5.51 6.69 -22.33
CA ASP A 306 5.97 5.35 -21.97
C ASP A 306 7.45 5.37 -21.60
N ALA A 307 8.25 6.23 -22.25
CA ALA A 307 9.66 6.43 -21.89
C ALA A 307 9.78 6.93 -20.44
N ALA A 308 8.94 7.90 -20.05
CA ALA A 308 8.89 8.42 -18.69
C ALA A 308 8.43 7.35 -17.68
N ALA A 309 7.36 6.62 -18.01
CA ALA A 309 6.81 5.57 -17.14
C ALA A 309 7.81 4.42 -16.93
N LEU A 310 8.40 3.89 -18.01
CA LEU A 310 9.36 2.79 -17.96
C LEU A 310 10.68 3.20 -17.31
N PHE A 311 11.12 4.45 -17.49
CA PHE A 311 12.28 4.97 -16.76
C PHE A 311 12.00 5.06 -15.26
N ALA A 312 10.88 5.64 -14.85
CA ALA A 312 10.49 5.69 -13.43
C ALA A 312 10.38 4.28 -12.83
N ALA A 313 9.73 3.35 -13.53
CA ALA A 313 9.62 1.95 -13.10
C ALA A 313 10.99 1.27 -12.97
N SER A 314 11.92 1.51 -13.91
CA SER A 314 13.28 0.96 -13.84
C SER A 314 14.01 1.42 -12.57
N LEU A 315 13.86 2.70 -12.19
CA LEU A 315 14.43 3.23 -10.96
C LEU A 315 13.77 2.63 -9.71
N MET A 316 12.44 2.47 -9.72
CA MET A 316 11.70 1.85 -8.62
C MET A 316 12.18 0.42 -8.36
N ASN A 317 12.48 -0.34 -9.42
CA ASN A 317 12.94 -1.73 -9.35
C ASN A 317 14.33 -1.89 -8.72
N LEU A 318 15.10 -0.82 -8.55
CA LEU A 318 16.40 -0.85 -7.87
C LEU A 318 16.24 -1.00 -6.35
N ASN A 319 15.15 -0.48 -5.80
CA ASN A 319 14.85 -0.48 -4.37
C ASN A 319 13.38 -0.82 -4.14
N PRO A 320 12.91 -2.00 -4.58
CA PRO A 320 11.51 -2.40 -4.44
C PRO A 320 11.12 -2.37 -2.96
N TRP A 321 9.95 -1.79 -2.66
CA TRP A 321 9.41 -1.61 -1.30
C TRP A 321 10.27 -0.76 -0.35
N ARG A 322 11.32 -0.10 -0.86
CA ARG A 322 12.27 0.71 -0.09
C ARG A 322 12.47 2.10 -0.69
N LEU A 323 11.43 2.61 -1.34
CA LEU A 323 11.42 3.98 -1.88
C LEU A 323 11.40 5.03 -0.77
N TRP A 324 10.83 4.69 0.38
CA TRP A 324 10.81 5.53 1.58
C TRP A 324 11.26 4.71 2.78
N LYS A 325 11.95 5.37 3.69
CA LYS A 325 12.25 4.83 5.02
C LYS A 325 11.03 5.03 5.93
N ILE A 326 11.00 4.29 7.03
CA ILE A 326 9.92 4.36 8.03
C ILE A 326 9.75 5.74 8.68
N ASP A 327 10.83 6.53 8.73
CA ASP A 327 10.84 7.92 9.19
C ASP A 327 10.34 8.92 8.12
N GLY A 328 9.95 8.43 6.94
CA GLY A 328 9.47 9.22 5.81
C GLY A 328 10.58 9.82 4.94
N GLN A 329 11.86 9.53 5.19
CA GLN A 329 12.95 10.00 4.34
C GLN A 329 12.99 9.20 3.02
N PRO A 330 13.24 9.85 1.87
CA PRO A 330 13.32 9.16 0.59
C PRO A 330 14.58 8.28 0.50
N GLY A 331 14.47 7.18 -0.24
CA GLY A 331 15.59 6.41 -0.75
C GLY A 331 16.40 7.18 -1.81
N PRO A 332 17.58 6.68 -2.23
CA PRO A 332 18.51 7.42 -3.09
C PRO A 332 17.92 7.86 -4.43
N ASP A 333 17.18 6.98 -5.10
CA ASP A 333 16.62 7.21 -6.44
C ASP A 333 15.19 7.81 -6.39
N THR A 334 14.55 7.81 -5.21
CA THR A 334 13.15 8.24 -5.02
C THR A 334 12.87 9.69 -5.43
N PRO A 335 13.73 10.68 -5.13
CA PRO A 335 13.50 12.04 -5.60
C PRO A 335 13.44 12.15 -7.14
N GLU A 336 14.27 11.41 -7.86
CA GLU A 336 14.25 11.39 -9.33
C GLU A 336 12.97 10.72 -9.85
N ILE A 337 12.56 9.59 -9.27
CA ILE A 337 11.30 8.89 -9.58
C ILE A 337 10.12 9.86 -9.48
N VAL A 338 9.99 10.54 -8.34
CA VAL A 338 8.87 11.46 -8.08
C VAL A 338 8.86 12.62 -9.07
N VAL A 339 10.02 13.21 -9.38
CA VAL A 339 10.11 14.33 -10.35
C VAL A 339 9.71 13.89 -11.75
N VAL A 340 10.18 12.73 -12.21
CA VAL A 340 9.83 12.18 -13.54
C VAL A 340 8.32 11.93 -13.64
N LEU A 341 7.74 11.27 -12.64
CA LEU A 341 6.32 10.95 -12.64
C LEU A 341 5.44 12.21 -12.53
N GLU A 342 5.81 13.19 -11.71
CA GLU A 342 5.05 14.44 -11.61
C GLU A 342 5.16 15.31 -12.87
N ASP A 343 6.27 15.25 -13.59
CA ASP A 343 6.40 15.90 -14.90
C ASP A 343 5.51 15.22 -15.94
N ALA A 344 5.57 13.90 -16.01
CA ALA A 344 4.72 13.12 -16.90
C ALA A 344 3.22 13.34 -16.60
N LEU A 345 2.79 13.37 -15.33
CA LEU A 345 1.39 13.64 -14.95
C LEU A 345 0.92 15.04 -15.34
N ARG A 346 1.81 16.04 -15.38
CA ARG A 346 1.46 17.38 -15.85
C ARG A 346 1.16 17.42 -17.35
N ARG A 347 1.78 16.53 -18.12
CA ARG A 347 1.67 16.48 -19.59
C ARG A 347 0.65 15.47 -20.08
N TRP A 348 0.59 14.31 -19.42
CA TRP A 348 -0.25 13.17 -19.75
C TRP A 348 -0.98 12.67 -18.49
N PRO A 349 -1.91 13.49 -17.95
CA PRO A 349 -2.59 13.18 -16.69
C PRO A 349 -3.37 11.86 -16.73
N GLU A 350 -3.79 11.41 -17.91
CA GLU A 350 -4.57 10.18 -18.12
C GLU A 350 -3.70 8.96 -18.48
N HIS A 351 -2.36 9.07 -18.48
CA HIS A 351 -1.50 7.93 -18.80
C HIS A 351 -1.55 6.88 -17.67
N THR A 352 -2.05 5.69 -17.98
CA THR A 352 -2.32 4.63 -16.98
C THR A 352 -1.09 4.27 -16.17
N ALA A 353 0.05 4.00 -16.82
CA ALA A 353 1.28 3.59 -16.16
C ALA A 353 1.84 4.67 -15.22
N VAL A 354 1.74 5.94 -15.64
CA VAL A 354 2.29 7.05 -14.85
C VAL A 354 1.47 7.23 -13.57
N ASN A 355 0.13 7.17 -13.66
CA ASN A 355 -0.72 7.22 -12.47
C ASN A 355 -0.48 6.02 -11.55
N HIS A 356 -0.34 4.82 -12.11
CA HIS A 356 -0.08 3.59 -11.36
C HIS A 356 1.25 3.67 -10.60
N PHE A 357 2.35 3.97 -11.30
CA PHE A 357 3.66 4.05 -10.69
C PHE A 357 3.77 5.21 -9.71
N TYR A 358 3.03 6.31 -9.90
CA TYR A 358 3.00 7.41 -8.93
C TYR A 358 2.31 7.02 -7.62
N ILE A 359 1.28 6.19 -7.67
CA ILE A 359 0.67 5.63 -6.45
C ILE A 359 1.69 4.79 -5.68
N HIS A 360 2.37 3.84 -6.34
CA HIS A 360 3.43 3.04 -5.71
C HIS A 360 4.61 3.89 -5.22
N ALA A 361 4.96 4.94 -5.96
CA ALA A 361 6.02 5.85 -5.53
C ALA A 361 5.65 6.64 -4.28
N MET A 362 4.36 6.84 -3.97
CA MET A 362 3.90 7.71 -2.88
C MET A 362 3.28 6.98 -1.69
N GLU A 363 2.87 5.73 -1.81
CA GLU A 363 2.17 4.95 -0.76
C GLU A 363 2.96 4.87 0.56
N GLY A 364 4.28 4.68 0.47
CA GLY A 364 5.17 4.62 1.64
C GLY A 364 5.66 5.99 2.13
N SER A 365 5.30 7.08 1.44
CA SER A 365 5.81 8.42 1.75
C SER A 365 5.20 9.03 3.02
N GLY A 366 5.81 10.11 3.51
CA GLY A 366 5.23 10.97 4.53
C GLY A 366 4.14 11.93 4.03
N ASN A 367 3.84 11.93 2.72
CA ASN A 367 2.84 12.78 2.08
C ASN A 367 2.08 12.05 0.95
N PRO A 368 1.43 10.91 1.26
CA PRO A 368 0.72 10.09 0.29
C PRO A 368 -0.43 10.83 -0.41
N GLU A 369 -0.97 11.88 0.20
CA GLU A 369 -2.05 12.71 -0.35
C GLU A 369 -1.69 13.36 -1.70
N ARG A 370 -0.40 13.50 -2.03
CA ARG A 370 0.05 13.98 -3.35
C ARG A 370 -0.45 13.10 -4.49
N ALA A 371 -0.62 11.80 -4.26
CA ALA A 371 -1.09 10.84 -5.25
C ALA A 371 -2.63 10.70 -5.34
N LEU A 372 -3.41 11.49 -4.59
CA LEU A 372 -4.88 11.40 -4.63
C LEU A 372 -5.46 11.66 -6.02
N ALA A 373 -4.90 12.60 -6.78
CA ALA A 373 -5.35 12.85 -8.15
C ALA A 373 -5.15 11.62 -9.05
N SER A 374 -4.03 10.90 -8.89
CA SER A 374 -3.78 9.66 -9.62
C SER A 374 -4.68 8.51 -9.15
N ALA A 375 -4.91 8.40 -7.85
CA ALA A 375 -5.87 7.44 -7.28
C ALA A 375 -7.26 7.65 -7.90
N HIS A 376 -7.79 8.88 -7.91
CA HIS A 376 -9.10 9.16 -8.50
C HIS A 376 -9.19 8.84 -10.00
N ARG A 377 -8.13 9.10 -10.78
CA ARG A 377 -8.13 8.76 -12.21
C ARG A 377 -8.17 7.25 -12.44
N LEU A 378 -7.35 6.49 -11.72
CA LEU A 378 -7.27 5.02 -11.90
C LEU A 378 -8.55 4.28 -11.52
N GLU A 379 -9.47 4.88 -10.75
CA GLU A 379 -10.80 4.30 -10.53
C GLU A 379 -11.56 4.02 -11.84
N THR A 380 -11.26 4.77 -12.91
CA THR A 380 -12.02 4.71 -14.17
C THR A 380 -11.17 4.57 -15.42
N LEU A 381 -9.85 4.78 -15.34
CA LEU A 381 -8.97 4.69 -16.50
C LEU A 381 -8.92 3.28 -17.11
N ALA A 382 -8.85 2.24 -16.28
CA ALA A 382 -8.71 0.84 -16.74
C ALA A 382 -9.70 -0.10 -16.02
N PRO A 383 -11.02 0.07 -16.20
CA PRO A 383 -12.05 -0.58 -15.37
C PRO A 383 -12.08 -2.12 -15.49
N THR A 384 -11.42 -2.71 -16.50
CA THR A 384 -11.35 -4.17 -16.67
C THR A 384 -10.04 -4.77 -16.14
N ALA A 385 -9.07 -3.94 -15.76
CA ALA A 385 -7.80 -4.36 -15.18
C ALA A 385 -7.89 -4.32 -13.64
N GLY A 386 -8.28 -5.44 -13.02
CA GLY A 386 -8.56 -5.48 -11.58
C GLY A 386 -7.45 -4.93 -10.69
N HIS A 387 -6.17 -5.18 -10.99
CA HIS A 387 -5.06 -4.57 -10.26
C HIS A 387 -5.09 -3.03 -10.30
N LEU A 388 -5.23 -2.43 -11.49
CA LEU A 388 -5.27 -0.97 -11.66
C LEU A 388 -6.48 -0.34 -10.96
N VAL A 389 -7.64 -1.01 -10.96
CA VAL A 389 -8.84 -0.55 -10.24
C VAL A 389 -8.65 -0.58 -8.73
N HIS A 390 -7.79 -1.48 -8.22
CA HIS A 390 -7.49 -1.61 -6.79
C HIS A 390 -6.41 -0.62 -6.33
N MET A 391 -5.47 -0.21 -7.21
CA MET A 391 -4.37 0.69 -6.87
C MET A 391 -4.77 1.94 -6.07
N PRO A 392 -5.89 2.63 -6.35
CA PRO A 392 -6.35 3.76 -5.54
C PRO A 392 -6.42 3.46 -4.03
N SER A 393 -6.74 2.22 -3.67
CA SER A 393 -6.85 1.79 -2.27
C SER A 393 -5.55 1.92 -1.46
N HIS A 394 -4.39 1.84 -2.10
CA HIS A 394 -3.08 2.07 -1.46
C HIS A 394 -2.98 3.50 -0.90
N ILE A 395 -3.47 4.50 -1.64
CA ILE A 395 -3.48 5.89 -1.16
C ILE A 395 -4.63 6.11 -0.17
N TYR A 396 -5.82 5.58 -0.47
CA TYR A 396 -6.99 5.76 0.38
C TYR A 396 -6.80 5.21 1.80
N LEU A 397 -6.16 4.04 1.95
CA LEU A 397 -5.80 3.48 3.25
C LEU A 397 -4.90 4.45 4.04
N ARG A 398 -3.91 5.05 3.37
CA ARG A 398 -2.91 5.93 3.98
C ARG A 398 -3.46 7.31 4.37
N VAL A 399 -4.44 7.84 3.62
CA VAL A 399 -5.08 9.12 3.94
C VAL A 399 -6.32 8.98 4.83
N GLY A 400 -6.69 7.75 5.20
CA GLY A 400 -7.84 7.49 6.06
C GLY A 400 -9.20 7.52 5.36
N ASP A 401 -9.24 7.33 4.05
CA ASP A 401 -10.50 7.13 3.30
C ASP A 401 -10.78 5.62 3.15
N TYR A 402 -10.96 4.95 4.29
CA TYR A 402 -11.18 3.49 4.33
C TYR A 402 -12.40 3.07 3.50
N ALA A 403 -13.47 3.87 3.50
CA ALA A 403 -14.64 3.61 2.67
C ALA A 403 -14.33 3.64 1.16
N ALA A 404 -13.48 4.56 0.69
CA ALA A 404 -13.03 4.55 -0.71
C ALA A 404 -12.13 3.34 -1.01
N ALA A 405 -11.26 2.96 -0.08
CA ALA A 405 -10.47 1.74 -0.21
C ALA A 405 -11.37 0.47 -0.32
N VAL A 406 -12.43 0.36 0.49
CA VAL A 406 -13.42 -0.72 0.39
C VAL A 406 -14.06 -0.75 -1.00
N ARG A 407 -14.56 0.39 -1.50
CA ARG A 407 -15.22 0.47 -2.81
C ARG A 407 -14.30 0.09 -3.97
N SER A 408 -13.08 0.64 -4.01
CA SER A 408 -12.09 0.36 -5.05
C SER A 408 -11.75 -1.13 -5.10
N ASN A 409 -11.56 -1.78 -3.94
CA ASN A 409 -11.29 -3.22 -3.89
C ASN A 409 -12.49 -4.08 -4.31
N GLN A 410 -13.72 -3.71 -3.94
CA GLN A 410 -14.93 -4.40 -4.41
C GLN A 410 -15.05 -4.34 -5.94
N GLN A 411 -14.76 -3.18 -6.53
CA GLN A 411 -14.75 -3.00 -8.00
C GLN A 411 -13.65 -3.83 -8.65
N ALA A 412 -12.44 -3.83 -8.09
CA ALA A 412 -11.32 -4.64 -8.56
C ALA A 412 -11.63 -6.15 -8.54
N ILE A 413 -12.23 -6.65 -7.45
CA ILE A 413 -12.67 -8.04 -7.34
C ILE A 413 -13.74 -8.37 -8.39
N ALA A 414 -14.66 -7.44 -8.68
CA ALA A 414 -15.66 -7.63 -9.72
C ALA A 414 -15.02 -7.68 -11.12
N ALA A 415 -14.03 -6.83 -11.39
CA ALA A 415 -13.26 -6.84 -12.64
C ALA A 415 -12.48 -8.15 -12.80
N ASP A 416 -11.79 -8.62 -11.76
CA ASP A 416 -11.08 -9.91 -11.75
C ASP A 416 -12.00 -11.10 -12.01
N ARG A 417 -13.18 -11.11 -11.36
CA ARG A 417 -14.20 -12.15 -11.61
C ARG A 417 -14.71 -12.10 -13.05
N ASN A 418 -14.83 -10.92 -13.65
CA ASN A 418 -15.21 -10.77 -15.05
C ASN A 418 -14.11 -11.28 -15.99
N TYR A 419 -12.86 -10.92 -15.72
CA TYR A 419 -11.70 -11.41 -16.45
C TYR A 419 -11.64 -12.95 -16.44
N ARG A 420 -11.76 -13.58 -15.26
CA ARG A 420 -11.76 -15.06 -15.13
C ARG A 420 -12.90 -15.75 -15.88
N ARG A 421 -14.07 -15.12 -16.00
CA ARG A 421 -15.16 -15.67 -16.82
C ARG A 421 -14.83 -15.67 -18.31
N GLN A 422 -14.04 -14.69 -18.76
CA GLN A 422 -13.61 -14.56 -20.15
C GLN A 422 -12.33 -15.36 -20.45
N GLN A 423 -11.49 -15.57 -19.43
CA GLN A 423 -10.21 -16.29 -19.47
C GLN A 423 -10.13 -17.29 -18.30
N PRO A 424 -10.80 -18.45 -18.40
CA PRO A 424 -10.91 -19.40 -17.29
C PRO A 424 -9.59 -20.11 -16.96
N VAL A 425 -8.66 -20.16 -17.92
CA VAL A 425 -7.31 -20.71 -17.72
C VAL A 425 -6.34 -19.53 -17.76
N ALA A 426 -5.83 -19.14 -16.58
CA ALA A 426 -4.79 -18.13 -16.52
C ALA A 426 -3.49 -18.68 -17.11
N PRO A 427 -2.75 -17.91 -17.93
CA PRO A 427 -1.42 -18.29 -18.37
C PRO A 427 -0.51 -18.62 -17.17
N PRO A 428 0.44 -19.58 -17.29
CA PRO A 428 1.43 -19.84 -16.24
C PRO A 428 2.23 -18.59 -15.88
N GLY A 429 2.61 -18.44 -14.60
CA GLY A 429 3.45 -17.33 -14.14
C GLY A 429 2.71 -16.02 -13.83
N VAL A 430 1.37 -16.02 -13.81
CA VAL A 430 0.55 -14.87 -13.41
C VAL A 430 0.63 -14.66 -11.89
N MET A 431 0.98 -13.45 -11.48
CA MET A 431 0.75 -12.99 -10.12
C MET A 431 -0.75 -12.68 -9.99
N SER A 432 -1.50 -13.57 -9.33
CA SER A 432 -2.94 -13.39 -9.16
C SER A 432 -3.21 -12.35 -8.07
N TYR A 433 -3.38 -11.08 -8.48
CA TYR A 433 -3.75 -9.98 -7.59
C TYR A 433 -5.14 -10.13 -6.96
N SER A 434 -5.95 -11.11 -7.37
CA SER A 434 -7.26 -11.31 -6.77
C SER A 434 -7.22 -11.62 -5.28
N ASN A 435 -6.22 -12.36 -4.81
CA ASN A 435 -6.06 -12.60 -3.36
C ASN A 435 -5.60 -11.32 -2.64
N HIS A 436 -4.80 -10.50 -3.31
CA HIS A 436 -4.34 -9.21 -2.79
C HIS A 436 -5.49 -8.19 -2.68
N ASN A 437 -6.34 -8.08 -3.71
CA ASN A 437 -7.55 -7.25 -3.71
C ASN A 437 -8.52 -7.66 -2.58
N GLN A 438 -8.67 -8.97 -2.35
CA GLN A 438 -9.46 -9.48 -1.22
C GLN A 438 -8.81 -9.18 0.14
N HIS A 439 -7.48 -9.30 0.24
CA HIS A 439 -6.75 -8.98 1.47
C HIS A 439 -6.92 -7.50 1.85
N PHE A 440 -6.71 -6.60 0.89
CA PHE A 440 -6.97 -5.17 1.05
C PHE A 440 -8.42 -4.88 1.42
N LEU A 441 -9.40 -5.56 0.80
CA LEU A 441 -10.80 -5.42 1.18
C LEU A 441 -11.03 -5.83 2.63
N ALA A 442 -10.48 -6.95 3.07
CA ALA A 442 -10.62 -7.43 4.45
C ALA A 442 -10.06 -6.42 5.47
N VAL A 443 -8.87 -5.86 5.19
CA VAL A 443 -8.24 -4.88 6.09
C VAL A 443 -8.93 -3.53 6.05
N ALA A 444 -9.23 -2.99 4.87
CA ALA A 444 -9.95 -1.71 4.74
C ALA A 444 -11.32 -1.76 5.42
N ALA A 445 -12.10 -2.84 5.20
CA ALA A 445 -13.38 -3.04 5.87
C ALA A 445 -13.21 -3.23 7.39
N GLY A 446 -12.12 -3.89 7.82
CA GLY A 446 -11.76 -4.04 9.23
C GLY A 446 -11.38 -2.72 9.92
N MET A 447 -10.84 -1.76 9.17
CA MET A 447 -10.59 -0.39 9.63
C MET A 447 -11.87 0.45 9.65
N ASP A 448 -12.73 0.32 8.63
CA ASP A 448 -13.97 1.10 8.46
C ASP A 448 -15.10 0.63 9.39
N GLY A 449 -14.98 -0.56 9.99
CA GLY A 449 -15.96 -1.15 10.92
C GLY A 449 -16.97 -2.09 10.25
N GLU A 450 -16.76 -2.44 8.97
CA GLU A 450 -17.66 -3.32 8.20
C GLU A 450 -17.35 -4.81 8.43
N PHE A 451 -17.80 -5.36 9.56
CA PHE A 451 -17.52 -6.75 9.94
C PHE A 451 -17.85 -7.81 8.86
N GLU A 452 -19.06 -7.77 8.30
CA GLU A 452 -19.50 -8.78 7.32
C GLU A 452 -18.70 -8.68 6.01
N THR A 453 -18.42 -7.46 5.55
CA THR A 453 -17.58 -7.22 4.37
C THR A 453 -16.17 -7.78 4.61
N ALA A 454 -15.58 -7.46 5.77
CA ALA A 454 -14.24 -7.93 6.14
C ALA A 454 -14.16 -9.46 6.23
N LEU A 455 -15.13 -10.10 6.89
CA LEU A 455 -15.13 -11.54 7.12
C LEU A 455 -15.37 -12.33 5.83
N ASN A 456 -16.27 -11.84 4.96
CA ASN A 456 -16.55 -12.48 3.68
C ASN A 456 -15.34 -12.40 2.74
N ALA A 457 -14.66 -11.25 2.68
CA ALA A 457 -13.42 -11.11 1.93
C ALA A 457 -12.34 -12.06 2.46
N ALA A 458 -12.15 -12.11 3.78
CA ALA A 458 -11.17 -12.99 4.41
C ALA A 458 -11.44 -14.50 4.18
N ARG A 459 -12.71 -14.92 4.13
CA ARG A 459 -13.09 -16.32 3.82
C ARG A 459 -12.83 -16.70 2.36
N GLU A 460 -13.06 -15.78 1.42
CA GLU A 460 -12.77 -16.02 -0.01
C GLU A 460 -11.26 -16.23 -0.25
N ILE A 461 -10.41 -15.53 0.51
CA ILE A 461 -8.95 -15.74 0.48
C ILE A 461 -8.61 -17.17 0.93
N GLN A 462 -9.17 -17.61 2.06
CA GLN A 462 -8.86 -18.90 2.68
C GLN A 462 -9.14 -20.10 1.76
N SER A 463 -10.11 -20.00 0.84
CA SER A 463 -10.46 -21.10 -0.06
C SER A 463 -9.51 -21.29 -1.26
N HIS A 464 -8.54 -20.41 -1.48
CA HIS A 464 -7.76 -20.36 -2.73
C HIS A 464 -6.24 -20.26 -2.56
N VAL A 465 -5.70 -20.40 -1.34
CA VAL A 465 -4.36 -19.89 -1.03
C VAL A 465 -3.42 -20.94 -0.40
N HIS A 466 -2.18 -20.99 -0.92
CA HIS A 466 -1.03 -21.70 -0.33
C HIS A 466 -0.20 -20.84 0.66
N ASN A 467 -0.51 -19.54 0.75
CA ASN A 467 0.05 -18.57 1.69
C ASN A 467 -0.75 -18.52 3.01
N GLU A 468 -0.12 -18.93 4.10
CA GLU A 468 -0.79 -19.05 5.39
C GLU A 468 -1.22 -17.72 6.04
N ALA A 469 -0.59 -16.58 5.74
CA ALA A 469 -0.99 -15.29 6.32
C ALA A 469 -2.39 -14.90 5.87
N MET A 470 -2.56 -14.97 4.56
CA MET A 470 -3.82 -14.76 3.86
C MET A 470 -4.89 -15.75 4.35
N ALA A 471 -4.53 -17.01 4.62
CA ALA A 471 -5.45 -18.01 5.18
C ALA A 471 -5.83 -17.73 6.64
N ALA A 472 -5.00 -17.04 7.42
CA ALA A 472 -5.29 -16.65 8.81
C ALA A 472 -6.20 -15.42 8.92
N MET A 473 -6.47 -14.71 7.82
CA MET A 473 -7.22 -13.46 7.84
C MET A 473 -8.62 -13.59 8.44
N SER A 474 -9.31 -14.72 8.26
CA SER A 474 -10.64 -14.91 8.86
C SER A 474 -10.56 -14.89 10.39
N THR A 475 -9.54 -15.54 10.96
CA THR A 475 -9.22 -15.49 12.41
C THR A 475 -8.89 -14.07 12.86
N LEU A 476 -8.04 -13.35 12.11
CA LEU A 476 -7.63 -11.98 12.45
C LEU A 476 -8.81 -10.99 12.39
N VAL A 477 -9.73 -11.14 11.42
CA VAL A 477 -10.98 -10.35 11.37
C VAL A 477 -11.85 -10.64 12.60
N LEU A 478 -12.02 -11.90 13.00
CA LEU A 478 -12.77 -12.21 14.23
C LEU A 478 -12.15 -11.54 15.47
N MET A 479 -10.82 -11.52 15.56
CA MET A 479 -10.11 -10.79 16.62
C MET A 479 -10.33 -9.28 16.55
N ARG A 480 -10.22 -8.67 15.36
CA ARG A 480 -10.43 -7.23 15.12
C ARG A 480 -11.77 -6.74 15.66
N PHE A 481 -12.80 -7.56 15.54
CA PHE A 481 -14.18 -7.27 15.96
C PHE A 481 -14.56 -7.91 17.29
N ALA A 482 -13.58 -8.40 18.08
CA ALA A 482 -13.81 -9.01 19.39
C ALA A 482 -14.86 -10.14 19.38
N ARG A 483 -14.94 -10.90 18.28
CA ARG A 483 -15.87 -12.02 18.09
C ARG A 483 -15.38 -13.29 18.78
N TRP A 484 -15.13 -13.18 20.09
CA TRP A 484 -14.43 -14.19 20.88
C TRP A 484 -15.11 -15.56 20.87
N ASP A 485 -16.44 -15.57 20.91
CA ASP A 485 -17.20 -16.83 20.85
C ASP A 485 -17.13 -17.50 19.47
N ASP A 486 -17.06 -16.73 18.39
CA ASP A 486 -16.87 -17.28 17.04
C ASP A 486 -15.46 -17.85 16.87
N VAL A 487 -14.44 -17.21 17.46
CA VAL A 487 -13.08 -17.77 17.52
C VAL A 487 -13.08 -19.11 18.24
N LEU A 488 -13.75 -19.22 19.40
CA LEU A 488 -13.78 -20.46 20.17
C LEU A 488 -14.60 -21.58 19.50
N ARG A 489 -15.61 -21.22 18.69
CA ARG A 489 -16.38 -22.15 17.86
C ARG A 489 -15.67 -22.56 16.57
N SER A 490 -14.70 -21.79 16.10
CA SER A 490 -14.00 -22.08 14.84
C SER A 490 -13.21 -23.39 14.96
N PRO A 491 -13.26 -24.26 13.93
CA PRO A 491 -12.53 -25.52 13.94
C PRO A 491 -11.02 -25.26 14.00
N ALA A 492 -10.27 -26.23 14.54
CA ALA A 492 -8.82 -26.19 14.46
C ALA A 492 -8.38 -26.24 12.97
N PRO A 493 -7.39 -25.42 12.56
CA PRO A 493 -6.84 -25.49 11.21
C PRO A 493 -6.08 -26.80 10.97
N ASP A 494 -5.75 -27.10 9.71
CA ASP A 494 -4.81 -28.18 9.40
C ASP A 494 -3.49 -27.89 10.13
N PRO A 495 -2.98 -28.81 10.97
CA PRO A 495 -1.74 -28.60 11.74
C PRO A 495 -0.50 -28.43 10.87
N LYS A 496 -0.54 -28.79 9.59
CA LYS A 496 0.53 -28.50 8.63
C LYS A 496 0.63 -27.01 8.30
N LEU A 497 -0.45 -26.26 8.51
CA LEU A 497 -0.48 -24.82 8.37
C LEU A 497 -0.05 -24.19 9.70
N THR A 498 1.25 -24.24 9.99
CA THR A 498 1.82 -23.88 11.28
C THR A 498 1.60 -22.41 11.63
N GLY A 499 1.65 -21.51 10.64
CA GLY A 499 1.37 -20.10 10.81
C GLY A 499 -0.12 -19.76 10.97
N VAL A 500 -1.01 -20.46 10.28
CA VAL A 500 -2.47 -20.35 10.56
C VAL A 500 -2.76 -20.84 11.98
N THR A 501 -2.13 -21.95 12.38
CA THR A 501 -2.24 -22.51 13.73
C THR A 501 -1.73 -21.52 14.79
N PHE A 502 -0.63 -20.82 14.52
CA PHE A 502 -0.08 -19.79 15.41
C PHE A 502 -1.12 -18.69 15.70
N PHE A 503 -1.71 -18.09 14.67
CA PHE A 503 -2.73 -17.05 14.84
C PHE A 503 -4.03 -17.58 15.44
N TRP A 504 -4.41 -18.83 15.13
CA TRP A 504 -5.56 -19.47 15.75
C TRP A 504 -5.38 -19.66 17.27
N ARG A 505 -4.18 -20.07 17.71
CA ARG A 505 -3.82 -20.15 19.14
C ARG A 505 -3.82 -18.78 19.81
N LEU A 506 -3.22 -17.77 19.16
CA LEU A 506 -3.26 -16.38 19.62
C LEU A 506 -4.71 -15.91 19.85
N ALA A 507 -5.59 -16.12 18.86
CA ALA A 507 -6.98 -15.70 18.91
C ALA A 507 -7.72 -16.37 20.06
N ARG A 508 -7.55 -17.68 20.24
CA ARG A 508 -8.17 -18.43 21.34
C ARG A 508 -7.66 -17.96 22.71
N GLY A 509 -6.36 -17.71 22.84
CA GLY A 509 -5.79 -17.13 24.06
C GLY A 509 -6.42 -15.78 24.40
N CYS A 510 -6.58 -14.91 23.40
CA CYS A 510 -7.26 -13.61 23.57
C CYS A 510 -8.73 -13.79 23.98
N SER A 511 -9.45 -14.74 23.37
CA SER A 511 -10.83 -15.07 23.72
C SER A 511 -10.97 -15.58 25.17
N TYR A 512 -10.06 -16.44 25.63
CA TYR A 512 -10.12 -16.90 27.02
C TYR A 512 -9.74 -15.79 28.01
N ALA A 513 -8.77 -14.95 27.67
CA ALA A 513 -8.41 -13.79 28.49
C ALA A 513 -9.58 -12.80 28.63
N SER A 514 -10.33 -12.51 27.55
CA SER A 514 -11.50 -11.63 27.60
C SER A 514 -12.63 -12.19 28.46
N GLN A 515 -12.73 -13.52 28.58
CA GLN A 515 -13.66 -14.22 29.47
C GLN A 515 -13.09 -14.46 30.89
N ARG A 516 -11.91 -13.92 31.22
CA ARG A 516 -11.17 -14.16 32.49
C ARG A 516 -10.90 -15.65 32.80
N LYS A 517 -10.84 -16.49 31.77
CA LYS A 517 -10.46 -17.91 31.84
C LYS A 517 -8.94 -18.03 31.80
N LEU A 518 -8.30 -17.65 32.90
CA LEU A 518 -6.85 -17.40 32.96
C LEU A 518 -6.00 -18.64 32.71
N LYS A 519 -6.46 -19.82 33.12
CA LYS A 519 -5.74 -21.07 32.89
C LYS A 519 -5.75 -21.42 31.41
N GLU A 520 -6.92 -21.39 30.78
CA GLU A 520 -7.10 -21.69 29.37
C GLU A 520 -6.34 -20.68 28.50
N ALA A 521 -6.34 -19.40 28.87
CA ALA A 521 -5.56 -18.39 28.17
C ALA A 521 -4.04 -18.67 28.25
N ALA A 522 -3.53 -19.07 29.43
CA ALA A 522 -2.13 -19.45 29.60
C ALA A 522 -1.77 -20.74 28.84
N ASP A 523 -2.67 -21.72 28.81
CA ASP A 523 -2.50 -22.96 28.05
C ASP A 523 -2.41 -22.69 26.54
N GLU A 524 -3.25 -21.79 26.01
CA GLU A 524 -3.19 -21.36 24.60
C GLU A 524 -1.94 -20.55 24.29
N GLN A 525 -1.48 -19.67 25.20
CA GLN A 525 -0.20 -18.97 25.04
C GLN A 525 0.96 -19.97 24.97
N ALA A 526 1.02 -20.96 25.86
CA ALA A 526 2.06 -22.00 25.84
C ALA A 526 1.96 -22.90 24.58
N ALA A 527 0.76 -23.08 24.02
CA ALA A 527 0.59 -23.77 22.73
C ALA A 527 1.07 -22.90 21.56
N MET A 528 0.78 -21.59 21.58
CA MET A 528 1.25 -20.62 20.59
C MET A 528 2.78 -20.59 20.53
N GLU A 529 3.47 -20.54 21.67
CA GLU A 529 4.94 -20.59 21.74
C GLU A 529 5.52 -21.88 21.13
N ARG A 530 4.90 -23.03 21.41
CA ARG A 530 5.32 -24.32 20.82
C ARG A 530 5.12 -24.34 19.31
N THR A 531 4.04 -23.75 18.81
CA THR A 531 3.80 -23.60 17.38
C THR A 531 4.85 -22.67 16.76
N PHE A 532 5.20 -21.57 17.42
CA PHE A 532 6.24 -20.66 16.96
C PHE A 532 7.60 -21.36 16.80
N SER A 533 7.99 -22.23 17.74
CA SER A 533 9.26 -22.99 17.62
C SER A 533 9.35 -23.95 16.43
N GLN A 534 8.24 -24.19 15.72
CA GLN A 534 8.17 -25.04 14.54
C GLN A 534 8.20 -24.23 13.24
N LEU A 535 8.09 -22.90 13.32
CA LEU A 535 8.14 -22.02 12.16
C LEU A 535 9.58 -21.87 11.66
N PRO A 536 9.77 -21.78 10.34
CA PRO A 536 11.10 -21.56 9.78
C PRO A 536 11.63 -20.18 10.14
N GLU A 537 12.95 -20.06 10.27
CA GLU A 537 13.62 -18.76 10.35
C GLU A 537 13.39 -17.95 9.07
N GLY A 538 13.32 -16.63 9.19
CA GLY A 538 13.17 -15.70 8.07
C GLY A 538 11.81 -15.01 8.03
N ARG A 539 11.44 -14.54 6.82
CA ARG A 539 10.23 -13.74 6.60
C ARG A 539 8.98 -14.51 7.04
N ALA A 540 8.13 -13.84 7.80
CA ALA A 540 6.82 -14.36 8.07
C ALA A 540 6.06 -14.48 6.75
N PHE A 541 5.44 -15.63 6.51
CA PHE A 541 4.43 -15.80 5.46
C PHE A 541 4.77 -15.35 4.02
N GLY A 542 6.04 -15.38 3.59
CA GLY A 542 6.48 -15.23 2.19
C GLY A 542 6.10 -13.93 1.45
N THR A 543 5.25 -13.09 2.05
CA THR A 543 4.64 -11.87 1.52
C THR A 543 4.80 -10.71 2.50
N PHE A 544 4.73 -10.98 3.80
CA PHE A 544 5.04 -9.99 4.83
C PHE A 544 6.53 -9.66 4.85
N PHE A 545 6.82 -8.38 5.01
CA PHE A 545 8.20 -7.88 5.00
C PHE A 545 8.91 -8.06 6.34
N ASN A 546 8.18 -8.38 7.41
CA ASN A 546 8.73 -8.63 8.74
C ASN A 546 8.94 -10.14 9.00
N ASP A 547 9.89 -10.46 9.87
CA ASP A 547 10.21 -11.83 10.24
C ASP A 547 9.21 -12.42 11.26
N TRP A 548 9.21 -13.76 11.34
CA TRP A 548 8.39 -14.49 12.30
C TRP A 548 8.65 -14.07 13.75
N SER A 549 9.89 -13.73 14.13
CA SER A 549 10.24 -13.28 15.48
C SER A 549 9.63 -11.92 15.85
N THR A 550 9.50 -11.01 14.90
CA THR A 550 8.90 -9.69 15.08
C THR A 550 7.40 -9.83 15.31
N LEU A 551 6.71 -10.60 14.45
CA LEU A 551 5.27 -10.89 14.64
C LEU A 551 5.01 -11.68 15.92
N HIS A 552 5.90 -12.61 16.27
CA HIS A 552 5.82 -13.36 17.51
C HIS A 552 5.94 -12.47 18.73
N SER A 553 6.94 -11.59 18.78
CA SER A 553 7.14 -10.66 19.90
C SER A 553 5.91 -9.78 20.11
N LEU A 554 5.36 -9.24 19.01
CA LEU A 554 4.15 -8.44 19.03
C LEU A 554 2.93 -9.22 19.53
N ALA A 555 2.74 -10.45 19.04
CA ALA A 555 1.64 -11.33 19.44
C ALA A 555 1.73 -11.78 20.90
N LEU A 556 2.94 -12.11 21.36
CA LEU A 556 3.22 -12.53 22.72
C LEU A 556 2.93 -11.40 23.71
N ASP A 557 3.39 -10.18 23.42
CA ASP A 557 3.08 -9.01 24.24
C ASP A 557 1.59 -8.72 24.25
N ALA A 558 0.93 -8.76 23.09
CA ALA A 558 -0.50 -8.49 22.98
C ALA A 558 -1.34 -9.51 23.76
N LEU A 559 -1.01 -10.79 23.70
CA LEU A 559 -1.71 -11.84 24.47
C LEU A 559 -1.41 -11.74 25.97
N THR A 560 -0.13 -11.57 26.33
CA THR A 560 0.29 -11.48 27.73
C THR A 560 -0.30 -10.24 28.40
N ALA A 561 -0.39 -9.11 27.68
CA ALA A 561 -1.04 -7.89 28.17
C ALA A 561 -2.53 -8.12 28.45
N ARG A 562 -3.24 -8.83 27.58
CA ARG A 562 -4.65 -9.21 27.80
C ARG A 562 -4.81 -10.13 29.01
N ILE A 563 -3.93 -11.10 29.19
CA ILE A 563 -3.93 -12.00 30.36
C ILE A 563 -3.64 -11.23 31.66
N ALA A 564 -2.65 -10.33 31.65
CA ALA A 564 -2.34 -9.47 32.79
C ALA A 564 -3.52 -8.57 33.16
N ALA A 565 -4.16 -7.93 32.18
CA ALA A 565 -5.35 -7.13 32.40
C ALA A 565 -6.52 -7.97 32.98
N ALA A 566 -6.71 -9.21 32.51
CA ALA A 566 -7.73 -10.13 33.04
C ALA A 566 -7.46 -10.54 34.50
N ARG A 567 -6.18 -10.59 34.91
CA ARG A 567 -5.73 -10.80 36.30
C ARG A 567 -5.88 -9.55 37.18
N GLY A 568 -6.14 -8.39 36.60
CA GLY A 568 -6.12 -7.10 37.32
C GLY A 568 -4.74 -6.49 37.46
N ASP A 569 -3.72 -7.01 36.77
CA ASP A 569 -2.36 -6.46 36.73
C ASP A 569 -2.27 -5.40 35.62
N ALA A 570 -2.71 -4.20 35.96
CA ALA A 570 -2.73 -3.06 35.05
C ALA A 570 -1.33 -2.60 34.64
N GLU A 571 -0.38 -2.59 35.58
CA GLU A 571 0.99 -2.11 35.35
C GLU A 571 1.70 -2.97 34.30
N THR A 572 1.65 -4.30 34.46
CA THR A 572 2.22 -5.23 33.48
C THR A 572 1.53 -5.12 32.14
N ALA A 573 0.20 -5.04 32.11
CA ALA A 573 -0.55 -4.92 30.86
C ALA A 573 -0.15 -3.67 30.06
N ILE A 574 -0.09 -2.51 30.71
CA ILE A 574 0.27 -1.24 30.05
C ILE A 574 1.74 -1.27 29.60
N ARG A 575 2.66 -1.80 30.41
CA ARG A 575 4.08 -1.93 30.03
C ARG A 575 4.25 -2.78 28.76
N LEU A 576 3.56 -3.91 28.68
CA LEU A 576 3.59 -4.78 27.50
C LEU A 576 2.97 -4.12 26.28
N TRP A 577 1.86 -3.39 26.45
CA TRP A 577 1.28 -2.61 25.35
C TRP A 577 2.22 -1.53 24.82
N ARG A 578 2.97 -0.83 25.69
CA ARG A 578 3.99 0.14 25.27
C ARG A 578 5.12 -0.53 24.48
N HIS A 579 5.56 -1.71 24.90
CA HIS A 579 6.58 -2.46 24.18
C HIS A 579 6.08 -2.94 22.81
N ALA A 580 4.84 -3.45 22.74
CA ALA A 580 4.19 -3.81 21.47
C ALA A 580 4.06 -2.61 20.51
N VAL A 581 3.74 -1.41 21.01
CA VAL A 581 3.78 -0.18 20.19
C VAL A 581 5.18 0.10 19.65
N ALA A 582 6.22 -0.03 20.48
CA ALA A 582 7.60 0.20 20.04
C ALA A 582 8.02 -0.79 18.94
N ILE A 583 7.66 -2.07 19.08
CA ILE A 583 7.88 -3.09 18.03
C ILE A 583 7.17 -2.68 16.74
N GLN A 584 5.87 -2.33 16.80
CA GLN A 584 5.10 -1.97 15.62
C GLN A 584 5.65 -0.71 14.91
N ASP A 585 6.15 0.27 15.67
CA ASP A 585 6.72 1.50 15.12
C ASP A 585 8.06 1.26 14.38
N GLU A 586 8.70 0.10 14.56
CA GLU A 586 9.96 -0.30 13.91
C GLU A 586 9.75 -1.31 12.75
N MET A 587 8.53 -1.81 12.56
CA MET A 587 8.20 -2.79 11.50
C MET A 587 8.40 -2.20 10.10
N ASN A 588 8.93 -3.01 9.18
CA ASN A 588 9.06 -2.64 7.77
C ASN A 588 7.72 -2.17 7.18
N PHE A 589 7.79 -1.21 6.26
CA PHE A 589 6.63 -0.80 5.49
C PHE A 589 6.10 -1.97 4.65
N ASP A 590 4.79 -2.14 4.68
CA ASP A 590 4.01 -3.01 3.82
C ASP A 590 2.77 -2.21 3.35
N ASP A 591 2.25 -2.53 2.17
CA ASP A 591 1.07 -1.86 1.60
C ASP A 591 -0.20 -2.12 2.43
N VAL A 592 -0.29 -3.33 2.98
CA VAL A 592 -1.18 -3.74 4.06
C VAL A 592 -0.33 -4.09 5.26
N PRO A 593 -0.50 -3.43 6.43
CA PRO A 593 0.28 -3.76 7.61
C PRO A 593 0.22 -5.24 7.99
N ASP A 594 1.38 -5.86 8.26
CA ASP A 594 1.49 -7.28 8.63
C ASP A 594 0.70 -7.62 9.91
N TRP A 595 0.45 -6.62 10.76
CA TRP A 595 -0.40 -6.73 11.93
C TRP A 595 -1.79 -6.14 11.68
N TYR A 596 -2.83 -6.90 12.06
CA TYR A 596 -4.22 -6.65 11.66
C TYR A 596 -4.87 -5.35 12.16
N TYR A 597 -4.19 -4.57 13.00
CA TYR A 597 -4.65 -3.25 13.46
C TYR A 597 -3.54 -2.40 14.11
N PRO A 598 -3.75 -1.09 14.32
CA PRO A 598 -2.82 -0.27 15.11
C PRO A 598 -2.84 -0.62 16.60
N ILE A 599 -1.72 -1.08 17.19
CA ILE A 599 -1.60 -1.47 18.61
C ILE A 599 -1.87 -0.32 19.57
N ARG A 600 -1.65 0.93 19.12
CA ARG A 600 -1.98 2.14 19.89
C ARG A 600 -3.45 2.18 20.30
N GLU A 601 -4.35 1.53 19.55
CA GLU A 601 -5.74 1.34 19.95
C GLU A 601 -5.83 0.62 21.31
N SER A 602 -5.17 -0.52 21.49
CA SER A 602 -5.18 -1.30 22.73
C SER A 602 -4.45 -0.60 23.87
N LEU A 603 -3.33 0.08 23.58
CA LEU A 603 -2.62 0.87 24.59
C LEU A 603 -3.50 2.01 25.12
N GLY A 604 -4.13 2.78 24.23
CA GLY A 604 -5.01 3.89 24.60
C GLY A 604 -6.21 3.40 25.42
N ALA A 605 -6.82 2.27 25.04
CA ALA A 605 -7.90 1.66 25.80
C ALA A 605 -7.45 1.15 27.18
N ALA A 606 -6.28 0.52 27.27
CA ALA A 606 -5.71 0.07 28.54
C ALA A 606 -5.45 1.24 29.48
N LEU A 607 -4.90 2.35 28.99
CA LEU A 607 -4.70 3.58 29.76
C LEU A 607 -6.04 4.16 30.25
N LEU A 608 -7.06 4.23 29.38
CA LEU A 608 -8.39 4.73 29.77
C LEU A 608 -9.03 3.91 30.89
N ARG A 609 -9.00 2.57 30.76
CA ARG A 609 -9.56 1.65 31.77
C ARG A 609 -8.87 1.76 33.12
N ASN A 610 -7.67 2.31 33.15
CA ASN A 610 -6.88 2.52 34.36
C ASN A 610 -6.80 4.00 34.78
N ASN A 611 -7.77 4.82 34.36
CA ASN A 611 -7.91 6.24 34.72
C ASN A 611 -6.72 7.13 34.29
N GLN A 612 -5.96 6.72 33.27
CA GLN A 612 -4.84 7.49 32.70
C GLN A 612 -5.28 8.23 31.42
N ALA A 613 -6.41 8.94 31.49
CA ALA A 613 -7.02 9.60 30.34
C ALA A 613 -6.11 10.62 29.61
N PRO A 614 -5.28 11.43 30.29
CA PRO A 614 -4.36 12.35 29.60
C PRO A 614 -3.31 11.63 28.72
N GLU A 615 -2.78 10.49 29.18
CA GLU A 615 -1.84 9.69 28.38
C GLU A 615 -2.57 8.97 27.24
N ALA A 616 -3.78 8.44 27.50
CA ALA A 616 -4.58 7.82 26.45
C ALA A 616 -4.91 8.79 25.31
N GLU A 617 -5.24 10.06 25.63
CA GLU A 617 -5.44 11.11 24.63
C GLU A 617 -4.21 11.25 23.72
N GLN A 618 -3.00 11.29 24.29
CA GLN A 618 -1.77 11.40 23.51
C GLN A 618 -1.57 10.18 22.60
N VAL A 619 -1.82 8.98 23.11
CA VAL A 619 -1.70 7.72 22.34
C VAL A 619 -2.66 7.70 21.15
N PHE A 620 -3.94 8.04 21.35
CA PHE A 620 -4.91 8.07 20.25
C PHE A 620 -4.62 9.18 19.24
N ARG A 621 -4.11 10.34 19.68
CA ARG A 621 -3.69 11.41 18.76
C ARG A 621 -2.49 10.99 17.90
N GLU A 622 -1.52 10.29 18.48
CA GLU A 622 -0.38 9.77 17.73
C GLU A 622 -0.81 8.68 16.74
N ASP A 623 -1.76 7.82 17.13
CA ASP A 623 -2.36 6.89 16.16
C ASP A 623 -3.02 7.63 15.00
N LEU A 624 -3.83 8.65 15.27
CA LEU A 624 -4.52 9.42 14.23
C LEU A 624 -3.58 10.24 13.33
N ARG A 625 -2.35 10.49 13.78
CA ARG A 625 -1.31 11.10 12.94
C ARG A 625 -0.75 10.09 11.92
N ARG A 626 -0.66 8.81 12.29
CA ARG A 626 -0.14 7.72 11.45
C ARG A 626 -1.22 7.04 10.61
N ASN A 627 -2.41 6.94 11.18
CA ASN A 627 -3.61 6.32 10.63
C ASN A 627 -4.73 7.37 10.63
N PRO A 628 -4.71 8.35 9.70
CA PRO A 628 -5.71 9.39 9.66
C PRO A 628 -7.12 8.81 9.67
N ARG A 629 -8.03 9.49 10.38
CA ARG A 629 -9.45 9.14 10.47
C ARG A 629 -9.74 7.71 10.95
N ASN A 630 -8.79 7.00 11.58
CA ASN A 630 -9.05 5.68 12.17
C ASN A 630 -10.25 5.79 13.13
N PRO A 631 -11.40 5.18 12.82
CA PRO A 631 -12.61 5.41 13.60
C PRO A 631 -12.51 4.86 15.02
N ARG A 632 -11.77 3.77 15.25
CA ARG A 632 -11.61 3.22 16.61
C ARG A 632 -10.76 4.15 17.49
N SER A 633 -9.72 4.76 16.93
CA SER A 633 -8.94 5.79 17.64
C SER A 633 -9.68 7.10 17.82
N LEU A 634 -10.55 7.50 16.87
CA LEU A 634 -11.47 8.63 17.08
C LEU A 634 -12.44 8.35 18.24
N PHE A 635 -13.00 7.14 18.29
CA PHE A 635 -13.85 6.71 19.41
C PHE A 635 -13.07 6.77 20.74
N GLY A 636 -11.91 6.13 20.81
CA GLY A 636 -11.05 6.14 21.99
C GLY A 636 -10.64 7.55 22.43
N LEU A 637 -10.25 8.41 21.49
CA LEU A 637 -9.92 9.82 21.76
C LEU A 637 -11.13 10.56 22.34
N SER A 638 -12.33 10.36 21.80
CA SER A 638 -13.53 10.99 22.36
C SER A 638 -13.77 10.58 23.81
N LYS A 639 -13.55 9.30 24.15
CA LYS A 639 -13.66 8.78 25.52
C LYS A 639 -12.57 9.32 26.45
N ALA A 640 -11.36 9.49 25.95
CA ALA A 640 -10.28 10.13 26.69
C ALA A 640 -10.57 11.60 27.02
N LEU A 641 -11.17 12.33 26.09
CA LEU A 641 -11.56 13.73 26.28
C LEU A 641 -12.76 13.84 27.24
N GLU A 642 -13.77 12.97 27.12
CA GLU A 642 -14.90 12.87 28.06
C GLU A 642 -14.41 12.64 29.50
N ALA A 643 -13.50 11.69 29.70
CA ALA A 643 -12.94 11.37 31.02
C ALA A 643 -12.14 12.54 31.64
N GLN A 644 -11.65 13.45 30.80
CA GLN A 644 -10.97 14.69 31.21
C GLN A 644 -11.92 15.90 31.31
N GLN A 645 -13.23 15.71 31.16
CA GLN A 645 -14.24 16.77 31.15
C GLN A 645 -14.05 17.81 30.02
N LYS A 646 -13.36 17.43 28.94
CA LYS A 646 -13.12 18.25 27.74
C LYS A 646 -14.26 18.12 26.73
N GLN A 647 -15.47 18.48 27.16
CA GLN A 647 -16.71 18.16 26.44
C GLN A 647 -16.75 18.69 25.00
N TYR A 648 -16.35 19.95 24.77
CA TYR A 648 -16.36 20.56 23.44
C TYR A 648 -15.47 19.83 22.43
N GLU A 649 -14.26 19.46 22.86
CA GLU A 649 -13.30 18.71 22.03
C GLU A 649 -13.80 17.28 21.79
N ALA A 650 -14.39 16.65 22.81
CA ALA A 650 -14.99 15.33 22.67
C ALA A 650 -16.15 15.33 21.66
N ASP A 651 -17.02 16.35 21.69
CA ASP A 651 -18.12 16.54 20.72
C ASP A 651 -17.60 16.63 19.28
N PHE A 652 -16.53 17.41 19.06
CA PHE A 652 -15.91 17.53 17.74
C PHE A 652 -15.33 16.20 17.23
N VAL A 653 -14.65 15.45 18.11
CA VAL A 653 -14.09 14.13 17.77
C VAL A 653 -15.21 13.11 17.51
N ARG A 654 -16.30 13.14 18.28
CA ARG A 654 -17.46 12.25 18.06
C ARG A 654 -18.12 12.47 16.69
N GLN A 655 -18.19 13.71 16.21
CA GLN A 655 -18.68 13.98 14.86
C GLN A 655 -17.77 13.36 13.79
N SER A 656 -16.45 13.46 13.99
CA SER A 656 -15.48 12.81 13.10
C SER A 656 -15.61 11.29 13.11
N PHE A 657 -15.80 10.69 14.30
CA PHE A 657 -16.09 9.26 14.45
C PHE A 657 -17.36 8.85 13.70
N ALA A 658 -18.46 9.60 13.84
CA ALA A 658 -19.73 9.29 13.19
C ALA A 658 -19.64 9.32 11.65
N VAL A 659 -18.75 10.15 11.10
CA VAL A 659 -18.48 10.18 9.65
C VAL A 659 -17.62 8.99 9.22
N ALA A 660 -16.60 8.64 10.01
CA ALA A 660 -15.65 7.58 9.67
C ALA A 660 -16.23 6.17 9.87
N TRP A 661 -16.95 5.90 10.96
CA TRP A 661 -17.43 4.56 11.30
C TRP A 661 -18.59 4.11 10.41
N LYS A 662 -18.46 2.92 9.80
CA LYS A 662 -19.52 2.25 9.02
C LYS A 662 -20.09 1.01 9.70
N GLY A 663 -19.56 0.64 10.86
CA GLY A 663 -20.08 -0.48 11.63
C GLY A 663 -21.50 -0.24 12.15
N LYS A 664 -22.29 -1.32 12.19
CA LYS A 664 -23.67 -1.29 12.70
C LYS A 664 -23.75 -1.05 14.21
N GLU A 665 -22.76 -1.57 14.94
CA GLU A 665 -22.63 -1.44 16.38
C GLU A 665 -21.50 -0.46 16.70
N SER A 666 -21.64 0.33 17.75
CA SER A 666 -20.54 1.19 18.22
C SER A 666 -19.49 0.35 18.94
N PRO A 667 -18.19 0.63 18.77
CA PRO A 667 -17.14 -0.01 19.54
C PRO A 667 -17.33 0.21 21.05
N ARG A 668 -16.81 -0.70 21.87
CA ARG A 668 -16.66 -0.50 23.31
C ARG A 668 -15.19 -0.48 23.67
N ILE A 669 -14.80 0.27 24.71
CA ILE A 669 -13.39 0.36 25.14
C ILE A 669 -12.85 -1.01 25.58
N GLU A 670 -13.73 -1.91 26.00
CA GLU A 670 -13.41 -3.29 26.38
C GLU A 670 -13.06 -4.19 25.19
N ASP A 671 -13.42 -3.79 23.96
CA ASP A 671 -13.20 -4.56 22.73
C ASP A 671 -11.88 -4.21 22.02
N PHE A 672 -11.02 -3.42 22.65
CA PHE A 672 -9.70 -2.98 22.14
C PHE A 672 -8.58 -3.94 22.56
#